data_AF-A0A453B0H1-F1
#
_entry.id   AF-A0A453B0H1-F1
#
_cell.length_a   1.000
_cell.length_b   1.000
_cell.length_c   1.000
_cell.angle_alpha   90.00
_cell.angle_beta   90.00
_cell.angle_gamma   90.00
#
_symmetry.space_group_name_H-M   'P 1'
#
loop_
_entity.id
_entity.type
_entity.pdbx_description
1 polymer ?
#
loop_
_entity_poly.entity_id
_entity_poly.type
_entity_poly.pdbx_seq_one_letter_code
_entity_poly.pdbx_strand_id
1 'polypeptide(L)'
;MAIPEELRRYWLPILLAAAGFLFQLLVLPKSFPPSHYDALGIPTFAPVEKVVEAYELLSREWLAETNDRSTVDIIKIRYAYELLTNPVWKRDYDLFGLDHHTDIFERVKEQYQKEHFLKIDLPLLKDSLIHSTGHAFNVITRDSLMSAIAEDYPLLIQVYSKGSPRCAQFFEYWKQIDTRLDGVANTAMVELGDVQLAGYFAEKRFSQQPFFRNGIPALVAYPANCRSPSCYMRYPGELTVDSVVNWVASSIVGLPRILYYSKETLGPQFIGKSSHHKVKAIFFSSTGERAAPFLRQAAQEYSSYASFAFVLWKEEESQIWWNSLGVESAPALVFLKGPGAKPVVYHGTFSKSEFTEIMEEHKHQELQQLRSDTSLDLGCDARGHSRAGKEIMIWYCVIAAGRPGVELSKKRQILRKAQDQLLSAAGESATGNLENLVEVASAATALKNDRLTFVWLDGELQKKICAFYLATDYHGACGPRGFEDDNDKPEVFIVRFQRNATYEALKADKKNNLIETLQGQDTPDASQLVARYNGPDGILEINKWVSQIIKDGDTREIPYFTSKVPDLVPEETNKEWLSGTKGIRSAGKSLKERVQNSGFSFRDYLTDPRIGPALLMLACISWGTIWFKNIQSAQKTPKVSTCLIYQVK
;
A
#
# COMPACT_ATOMS: atom_id res chain seq x y z
N MET A 1 23.47 -52.52 8.90
CA MET A 1 24.93 -52.39 9.07
C MET A 1 25.20 -51.21 9.99
N ALA A 2 25.78 -51.44 11.17
CA ALA A 2 26.19 -50.38 12.07
C ALA A 2 27.49 -49.74 11.56
N ILE A 3 27.52 -48.42 11.44
CA ILE A 3 28.72 -47.68 11.03
C ILE A 3 29.78 -47.86 12.13
N PRO A 4 31.03 -48.24 11.80
CA PRO A 4 32.10 -48.39 12.79
C PRO A 4 32.28 -47.10 13.62
N GLU A 5 32.52 -47.21 14.94
CA GLU A 5 32.65 -46.05 15.83
C GLU A 5 33.76 -45.08 15.37
N GLU A 6 34.84 -45.60 14.78
CA GLU A 6 35.90 -44.78 14.20
C GLU A 6 35.40 -43.94 13.02
N LEU A 7 34.56 -44.50 12.16
CA LEU A 7 33.97 -43.78 11.02
C LEU A 7 33.01 -42.69 11.50
N ARG A 8 32.25 -42.95 12.58
CA ARG A 8 31.35 -41.95 13.19
C ARG A 8 32.12 -40.78 13.80
N ARG A 9 33.33 -41.01 14.31
CA ARG A 9 34.18 -39.99 14.94
C ARG A 9 34.84 -39.06 13.93
N TYR A 10 35.20 -39.57 12.75
CA TYR A 10 35.87 -38.80 11.69
C TYR A 10 34.95 -38.38 10.53
N TRP A 11 33.66 -38.74 10.54
CA TRP A 11 32.72 -38.35 9.48
C TRP A 11 32.71 -36.84 9.25
N LEU A 12 32.54 -36.04 10.30
CA LEU A 12 32.40 -34.58 10.18
C LEU A 12 33.62 -33.91 9.53
N PRO A 13 34.88 -34.14 9.97
CA PRO A 13 36.04 -33.56 9.30
C PRO A 13 36.21 -34.08 7.86
N ILE A 14 35.92 -35.35 7.59
CA ILE A 14 35.98 -35.90 6.23
C ILE A 14 34.96 -35.22 5.31
N LEU A 15 33.72 -35.01 5.79
CA LEU A 15 32.67 -34.33 5.05
C LEU A 15 33.03 -32.86 4.77
N LEU A 16 33.57 -32.15 5.76
CA LEU A 16 34.02 -30.76 5.58
C LEU A 16 35.20 -30.66 4.61
N ALA A 17 36.16 -31.59 4.66
CA ALA A 17 37.28 -31.63 3.73
C ALA A 17 36.82 -31.94 2.30
N ALA A 18 35.98 -32.95 2.12
CA ALA A 18 35.40 -33.31 0.83
C ALA A 18 34.57 -32.17 0.24
N ALA A 19 33.74 -31.50 1.07
CA ALA A 19 32.97 -30.33 0.66
C ALA A 19 33.88 -29.15 0.28
N GLY A 20 34.96 -28.89 1.02
CA GLY A 20 35.96 -27.88 0.69
C GLY A 20 36.59 -28.13 -0.68
N PHE A 21 37.20 -29.31 -0.88
CA PHE A 21 37.84 -29.66 -2.15
C PHE A 21 36.87 -29.64 -3.33
N LEU A 22 35.64 -30.17 -3.16
CA LEU A 22 34.60 -30.10 -4.19
C LEU A 22 34.25 -28.65 -4.53
N PHE A 23 34.20 -27.78 -3.53
CA PHE A 23 33.96 -26.36 -3.74
C PHE A 23 35.09 -25.70 -4.54
N GLN A 24 36.35 -25.96 -4.20
CA GLN A 24 37.50 -25.35 -4.91
C GLN A 24 37.74 -25.90 -6.32
N LEU A 25 37.51 -27.19 -6.54
CA LEU A 25 37.85 -27.85 -7.80
C LEU A 25 36.71 -27.85 -8.81
N LEU A 26 35.45 -27.83 -8.36
CA LEU A 26 34.29 -27.97 -9.26
C LEU A 26 33.36 -26.76 -9.22
N VAL A 27 33.09 -26.20 -8.04
CA VAL A 27 32.13 -25.11 -7.88
C VAL A 27 32.75 -23.77 -8.27
N LEU A 28 33.93 -23.45 -7.72
CA LEU A 28 34.59 -22.17 -7.96
C LEU A 28 34.97 -21.96 -9.44
N PRO A 29 35.56 -22.93 -10.16
CA PRO A 29 35.94 -22.73 -11.56
C PRO A 29 34.72 -22.56 -12.48
N LYS A 30 33.60 -23.23 -12.19
CA LYS A 30 32.34 -23.03 -12.93
C LYS A 30 31.67 -21.69 -12.64
N SER A 31 32.01 -21.08 -11.50
CA SER A 31 31.43 -19.80 -11.06
C SER A 31 32.15 -18.58 -11.65
N PHE A 32 33.33 -18.78 -12.25
CA PHE A 32 34.07 -17.77 -13.02
C PHE A 32 34.22 -18.27 -14.47
N PRO A 33 33.17 -18.14 -15.32
CA PRO A 33 33.29 -18.51 -16.72
C PRO A 33 34.41 -17.71 -17.41
N PRO A 34 35.05 -18.27 -18.45
CA PRO A 34 36.07 -17.55 -19.21
C PRO A 34 35.49 -16.24 -19.74
N SER A 35 36.28 -15.17 -19.62
CA SER A 35 35.90 -13.85 -20.08
C SER A 35 35.89 -13.75 -21.60
N HIS A 36 35.23 -12.73 -22.14
CA HIS A 36 35.27 -12.45 -23.59
C HIS A 36 36.69 -12.09 -24.06
N TYR A 37 37.55 -11.62 -23.16
CA TYR A 37 38.98 -11.41 -23.43
C TYR A 37 39.73 -12.74 -23.60
N ASP A 38 39.39 -13.76 -22.81
CA ASP A 38 40.00 -15.09 -22.90
C ASP A 38 39.65 -15.76 -24.23
N ALA A 39 38.44 -15.52 -24.77
CA ALA A 39 38.05 -15.99 -26.09
C ALA A 39 38.92 -15.43 -27.22
N LEU A 40 39.46 -14.22 -27.04
CA LEU A 40 40.38 -13.56 -27.97
C LEU A 40 41.86 -13.78 -27.61
N GLY A 41 42.17 -14.45 -26.50
CA GLY A 41 43.54 -14.70 -26.04
C GLY A 41 44.29 -13.44 -25.58
N ILE A 42 43.58 -12.41 -25.15
CA ILE A 42 44.14 -11.11 -24.74
C ILE A 42 43.95 -10.86 -23.25
N PRO A 43 44.78 -10.01 -22.61
CA PRO A 43 44.58 -9.66 -21.21
C PRO A 43 43.25 -8.92 -20.98
N THR A 44 42.67 -9.09 -19.79
CA THR A 44 41.46 -8.38 -19.37
C THR A 44 41.68 -6.87 -19.40
N PHE A 45 40.62 -6.12 -19.75
CA PHE A 45 40.66 -4.66 -19.93
C PHE A 45 41.60 -4.15 -21.03
N ALA A 46 41.96 -5.00 -22.01
CA ALA A 46 42.73 -4.57 -23.17
C ALA A 46 42.01 -3.42 -23.94
N PRO A 47 42.76 -2.45 -24.49
CA PRO A 47 42.19 -1.36 -25.28
C PRO A 47 41.62 -1.89 -26.61
N VAL A 48 40.70 -1.13 -27.23
CA VAL A 48 39.95 -1.57 -28.41
C VAL A 48 40.87 -1.91 -29.58
N GLU A 49 41.98 -1.20 -29.73
CA GLU A 49 42.96 -1.45 -30.79
C GLU A 49 43.55 -2.86 -30.71
N LYS A 50 43.85 -3.34 -29.50
CA LYS A 50 44.34 -4.71 -29.28
C LYS A 50 43.26 -5.76 -29.51
N VAL A 51 42.00 -5.44 -29.24
CA VAL A 51 40.85 -6.32 -29.53
C VAL A 51 40.74 -6.53 -31.05
N VAL A 52 40.86 -5.45 -31.82
CA VAL A 52 40.83 -5.49 -33.29
C VAL A 52 42.02 -6.28 -33.84
N GLU A 53 43.24 -6.01 -33.37
CA GLU A 53 44.45 -6.73 -33.80
C GLU A 53 44.36 -8.24 -33.53
N ALA A 54 43.94 -8.63 -32.33
CA ALA A 54 43.78 -10.04 -31.96
C ALA A 54 42.70 -10.73 -32.80
N TYR A 55 41.58 -10.05 -33.04
CA TYR A 55 40.54 -10.57 -33.91
C TYR A 55 41.02 -10.74 -35.35
N GLU A 56 41.73 -9.76 -35.91
CA GLU A 56 42.27 -9.86 -37.26
C GLU A 56 43.21 -11.05 -37.43
N LEU A 57 44.11 -11.27 -36.46
CA LEU A 57 45.05 -12.40 -36.48
C LEU A 57 44.30 -13.75 -36.44
N LEU A 58 43.35 -13.90 -35.51
CA LEU A 58 42.50 -15.08 -35.41
C LEU A 58 41.63 -15.29 -36.66
N SER A 59 41.19 -14.20 -37.29
CA SER A 59 40.37 -14.26 -38.49
C SER A 59 41.14 -14.70 -39.73
N ARG A 60 42.44 -14.37 -39.82
CA ARG A 60 43.28 -14.85 -40.93
C ARG A 60 43.55 -16.35 -40.81
N GLU A 61 43.76 -16.86 -39.59
CA GLU A 61 43.93 -18.29 -39.32
C GLU A 61 42.67 -19.11 -39.62
N TRP A 62 41.48 -18.61 -39.24
CA TRP A 62 40.22 -19.30 -39.53
C TRP A 62 39.88 -19.30 -41.03
N LEU A 63 40.26 -18.25 -41.78
CA LEU A 63 39.86 -18.09 -43.19
C LEU A 63 40.75 -18.93 -44.09
N ALA A 64 41.97 -19.19 -43.64
CA ALA A 64 42.91 -20.06 -44.31
C ALA A 64 42.61 -21.56 -44.08
N GLU A 65 41.57 -21.91 -43.32
CA GLU A 65 41.20 -23.29 -42.93
C GLU A 65 42.37 -24.08 -42.29
N THR A 66 43.39 -23.38 -41.80
CA THR A 66 44.61 -23.98 -41.24
C THR A 66 44.42 -24.57 -39.83
N ASN A 67 43.23 -24.44 -39.23
CA ASN A 67 42.97 -24.74 -37.83
C ASN A 67 41.61 -25.46 -37.64
N ASP A 68 41.58 -26.55 -36.86
CA ASP A 68 40.43 -27.45 -36.60
C ASP A 68 39.38 -26.87 -35.61
N ARG A 69 39.20 -25.53 -35.57
CA ARG A 69 38.30 -24.90 -34.58
C ARG A 69 36.82 -25.14 -34.91
N SER A 70 36.01 -25.38 -33.87
CA SER A 70 34.57 -25.58 -34.03
C SER A 70 33.84 -24.30 -34.43
N THR A 71 32.73 -24.40 -35.16
CA THR A 71 31.85 -23.26 -35.50
C THR A 71 31.42 -22.49 -34.25
N VAL A 72 31.21 -23.19 -33.13
CA VAL A 72 30.84 -22.57 -31.84
C VAL A 72 31.95 -21.68 -31.30
N ASP A 73 33.22 -22.06 -31.45
CA ASP A 73 34.34 -21.24 -30.99
C ASP A 73 34.57 -20.01 -31.88
N ILE A 74 34.30 -20.15 -33.19
CA ILE A 74 34.25 -19.01 -34.13
C ILE A 74 33.16 -18.01 -33.73
N ILE A 75 31.96 -18.50 -33.38
CA ILE A 75 30.85 -17.65 -32.90
C ILE A 75 31.23 -16.93 -31.61
N LYS A 76 31.89 -17.62 -30.65
CA LYS A 76 32.40 -16.98 -29.41
C LYS A 76 33.40 -15.86 -29.69
N ILE A 77 34.37 -16.12 -30.57
CA ILE A 77 35.40 -15.14 -30.96
C ILE A 77 34.75 -13.92 -31.61
N ARG A 78 33.81 -14.15 -32.53
CA ARG A 78 33.10 -13.08 -33.23
C ARG A 78 32.22 -12.27 -32.28
N TYR A 79 31.51 -12.92 -31.39
CA TYR A 79 30.68 -12.27 -30.38
C TYR A 79 31.53 -11.41 -29.43
N ALA A 80 32.63 -11.96 -28.92
CA ALA A 80 33.58 -11.24 -28.06
C ALA A 80 34.15 -10.01 -28.77
N TYR A 81 34.52 -10.12 -30.04
CA TYR A 81 34.98 -9.00 -30.85
C TYR A 81 33.91 -7.91 -30.98
N GLU A 82 32.67 -8.26 -31.35
CA GLU A 82 31.60 -7.27 -31.55
C GLU A 82 31.22 -6.55 -30.23
N LEU A 83 31.18 -7.29 -29.11
CA LEU A 83 30.91 -6.74 -27.79
C LEU A 83 32.03 -5.80 -27.32
N LEU A 84 33.29 -6.23 -27.44
CA LEU A 84 34.45 -5.48 -26.94
C LEU A 84 34.89 -4.34 -27.86
N THR A 85 34.42 -4.29 -29.11
CA THR A 85 34.72 -3.19 -30.04
C THR A 85 33.79 -1.99 -29.81
N ASN A 86 32.55 -2.22 -29.35
CA ASN A 86 31.63 -1.14 -29.04
C ASN A 86 32.00 -0.48 -27.69
N PRO A 87 32.25 0.84 -27.64
CA PRO A 87 32.71 1.51 -26.41
C PRO A 87 31.68 1.46 -25.28
N VAL A 88 30.39 1.46 -25.59
CA VAL A 88 29.31 1.42 -24.57
C VAL A 88 29.20 0.02 -23.98
N TRP A 89 29.16 -1.00 -24.83
CA TRP A 89 29.06 -2.40 -24.37
C TRP A 89 30.32 -2.84 -23.62
N LYS A 90 31.50 -2.49 -24.13
CA LYS A 90 32.78 -2.71 -23.45
C LYS A 90 32.80 -2.08 -22.07
N ARG A 91 32.41 -0.80 -21.94
CA ARG A 91 32.33 -0.09 -20.66
C ARG A 91 31.41 -0.81 -19.66
N ASP A 92 30.20 -1.17 -20.09
CA ASP A 92 29.21 -1.83 -19.23
C ASP A 92 29.69 -3.23 -18.78
N TYR A 93 30.34 -3.97 -19.68
CA TYR A 93 30.95 -5.27 -19.39
C TYR A 93 32.14 -5.14 -18.43
N ASP A 94 33.07 -4.24 -18.70
CA ASP A 94 34.28 -4.05 -17.91
C ASP A 94 33.96 -3.56 -16.49
N LEU A 95 33.08 -2.56 -16.37
CA LEU A 95 32.80 -1.94 -15.08
C LEU A 95 31.79 -2.72 -14.24
N PHE A 96 30.75 -3.28 -14.86
CA PHE A 96 29.61 -3.88 -14.15
C PHE A 96 29.41 -5.38 -14.42
N GLY A 97 30.21 -5.97 -15.32
CA GLY A 97 30.06 -7.37 -15.72
C GLY A 97 28.76 -7.63 -16.47
N LEU A 98 28.20 -6.62 -17.13
CA LEU A 98 26.92 -6.71 -17.83
C LEU A 98 27.13 -7.12 -19.28
N ASP A 99 26.59 -8.28 -19.64
CA ASP A 99 26.50 -8.73 -21.02
C ASP A 99 25.02 -8.68 -21.47
N HIS A 100 24.68 -7.65 -22.26
CA HIS A 100 23.29 -7.37 -22.64
C HIS A 100 22.74 -8.29 -23.74
N HIS A 101 23.57 -9.09 -24.39
CA HIS A 101 23.21 -9.82 -25.63
C HIS A 101 23.43 -11.34 -25.53
N THR A 102 23.50 -11.86 -24.31
CA THR A 102 23.76 -13.29 -24.06
C THR A 102 22.71 -14.20 -24.70
N ASP A 103 21.46 -13.74 -24.79
CA ASP A 103 20.35 -14.44 -25.44
C ASP A 103 20.53 -14.56 -26.95
N ILE A 104 21.09 -13.53 -27.60
CA ILE A 104 21.45 -13.57 -29.02
C ILE A 104 22.57 -14.60 -29.23
N PHE A 105 23.60 -14.57 -28.38
CA PHE A 105 24.71 -15.50 -28.45
C PHE A 105 24.25 -16.97 -28.34
N GLU A 106 23.43 -17.31 -27.35
CA GLU A 106 22.95 -18.69 -27.19
C GLU A 106 22.04 -19.11 -28.35
N ARG A 107 21.19 -18.22 -28.87
CA ARG A 107 20.35 -18.51 -30.05
C ARG A 107 21.17 -18.82 -31.29
N VAL A 108 22.17 -17.98 -31.59
CA VAL A 108 23.06 -18.18 -32.76
C VAL A 108 23.88 -19.45 -32.59
N LYS A 109 24.38 -19.71 -31.38
CA LYS A 109 25.11 -20.93 -31.05
C LYS A 109 24.27 -22.18 -31.27
N GLU A 110 23.01 -22.20 -30.82
CA GLU A 110 22.09 -23.32 -31.06
C GLU A 110 21.75 -23.50 -32.54
N GLN A 111 21.48 -22.40 -33.25
CA GLN A 111 21.09 -22.41 -34.66
C GLN A 111 22.22 -22.93 -35.57
N TYR A 112 23.46 -22.51 -35.34
CA TYR A 112 24.58 -22.79 -36.24
C TYR A 112 25.56 -23.84 -35.71
N GLN A 113 25.25 -24.54 -34.61
CA GLN A 113 26.16 -25.51 -33.98
C GLN A 113 26.67 -26.60 -34.92
N LYS A 114 25.85 -27.01 -35.90
CA LYS A 114 26.14 -28.08 -36.87
C LYS A 114 26.40 -27.56 -38.28
N GLU A 115 26.39 -26.25 -38.46
CA GLU A 115 26.56 -25.62 -39.77
C GLU A 115 27.99 -25.14 -39.97
N HIS A 116 28.36 -24.94 -41.23
CA HIS A 116 29.61 -24.29 -41.59
C HIS A 116 29.53 -22.79 -41.30
N PHE A 117 30.58 -22.22 -40.71
CA PHE A 117 30.58 -20.82 -40.25
C PHE A 117 30.26 -19.79 -41.35
N LEU A 118 30.54 -20.10 -42.61
CA LEU A 118 30.22 -19.24 -43.76
C LEU A 118 28.72 -19.00 -43.98
N LYS A 119 27.85 -19.82 -43.38
CA LYS A 119 26.39 -19.65 -43.42
C LYS A 119 25.87 -18.65 -42.39
N ILE A 120 26.73 -18.15 -41.52
CA ILE A 120 26.36 -17.21 -40.45
C ILE A 120 26.30 -15.80 -41.04
N ASP A 121 25.16 -15.15 -40.88
CA ASP A 121 25.01 -13.73 -41.23
C ASP A 121 25.75 -12.86 -40.21
N LEU A 122 26.70 -12.06 -40.68
CA LEU A 122 27.47 -11.10 -39.88
C LEU A 122 27.06 -9.65 -40.20
N PRO A 123 27.09 -8.71 -39.23
CA PRO A 123 27.46 -8.88 -37.82
C PRO A 123 26.39 -9.60 -36.98
N LEU A 124 26.80 -10.28 -35.91
CA LEU A 124 25.92 -11.04 -35.01
C LEU A 124 24.97 -10.12 -34.23
N LEU A 125 25.42 -8.92 -33.86
CA LEU A 125 24.68 -7.96 -33.04
C LEU A 125 23.93 -6.89 -33.87
N LYS A 126 23.67 -7.15 -35.16
CA LYS A 126 23.05 -6.17 -36.10
C LYS A 126 21.71 -5.60 -35.61
N ASP A 127 20.85 -6.45 -35.05
CA ASP A 127 19.51 -6.08 -34.57
C ASP A 127 19.49 -5.41 -33.20
N SER A 128 20.65 -5.32 -32.53
CA SER A 128 20.76 -4.66 -31.22
C SER A 128 21.02 -3.16 -31.32
N LEU A 129 21.35 -2.67 -32.51
CA LEU A 129 21.60 -1.26 -32.84
C LEU A 129 20.31 -0.44 -32.99
N ILE A 130 19.16 -0.92 -32.49
CA ILE A 130 17.91 -0.18 -32.52
C ILE A 130 18.15 1.16 -31.83
N HIS A 131 18.21 2.23 -32.63
CA HIS A 131 18.11 3.60 -32.18
C HIS A 131 16.74 3.73 -31.48
N SER A 132 16.74 3.52 -30.17
CA SER A 132 15.65 3.98 -29.32
C SER A 132 15.54 5.48 -29.52
N THR A 133 14.50 5.90 -30.22
CA THR A 133 14.08 7.30 -30.37
C THR A 133 13.50 7.86 -29.07
N GLY A 134 13.46 7.06 -27.99
CA GLY A 134 13.12 7.49 -26.65
C GLY A 134 14.27 8.26 -26.00
N HIS A 135 14.21 9.59 -26.03
CA HIS A 135 15.15 10.44 -25.30
C HIS A 135 14.94 10.30 -23.79
N ALA A 136 15.96 9.81 -23.07
CA ALA A 136 15.95 9.77 -21.61
C ALA A 136 15.58 11.13 -21.03
N PHE A 137 14.70 11.13 -20.03
CA PHE A 137 14.21 12.32 -19.35
C PHE A 137 14.52 12.24 -17.86
N ASN A 138 14.52 13.38 -17.17
CA ASN A 138 14.84 13.48 -15.74
C ASN A 138 16.16 12.76 -15.38
N VAL A 139 17.16 12.85 -16.25
CA VAL A 139 18.47 12.23 -16.02
C VAL A 139 19.20 13.02 -14.95
N ILE A 140 19.51 12.36 -13.84
CA ILE A 140 20.18 12.98 -12.70
C ILE A 140 21.67 12.61 -12.69
N THR A 141 22.47 13.55 -12.20
CA THR A 141 23.90 13.36 -11.91
C THR A 141 24.09 13.28 -10.40
N ARG A 142 25.31 12.94 -9.98
CA ARG A 142 25.67 12.92 -8.55
C ARG A 142 25.30 14.20 -7.79
N ASP A 143 25.54 15.37 -8.40
CA ASP A 143 25.33 16.66 -7.73
C ASP A 143 23.84 16.98 -7.58
N SER A 144 23.01 16.57 -8.55
CA SER A 144 21.56 16.77 -8.49
C SER A 144 20.82 15.73 -7.65
N LEU A 145 21.44 14.57 -7.38
CA LEU A 145 20.84 13.52 -6.55
C LEU A 145 20.54 14.01 -5.12
N MET A 146 21.49 14.74 -4.52
CA MET A 146 21.33 15.19 -3.13
C MET A 146 20.16 16.18 -2.99
N SER A 147 19.97 17.03 -3.98
CA SER A 147 18.80 17.93 -4.05
C SER A 147 17.51 17.15 -4.24
N ALA A 148 17.50 16.16 -5.13
CA ALA A 148 16.31 15.33 -5.38
C ALA A 148 15.90 14.46 -4.17
N ILE A 149 16.85 14.00 -3.36
CA ILE A 149 16.58 13.27 -2.10
C ILE A 149 16.12 14.21 -0.98
N ALA A 150 16.51 15.49 -1.02
CA ALA A 150 16.12 16.47 -0.01
C ALA A 150 14.67 16.94 -0.15
N GLU A 151 14.00 16.62 -1.26
CA GLU A 151 12.59 16.93 -1.47
C GLU A 151 11.68 16.09 -0.56
N ASP A 152 10.51 16.65 -0.23
CA ASP A 152 9.53 15.97 0.64
C ASP A 152 8.77 14.83 -0.07
N TYR A 153 9.04 14.61 -1.36
CA TYR A 153 8.41 13.55 -2.15
C TYR A 153 9.32 12.32 -2.28
N PRO A 154 8.74 11.10 -2.27
CA PRO A 154 9.49 9.90 -2.60
C PRO A 154 10.07 9.96 -4.01
N LEU A 155 11.28 9.42 -4.21
CA LEU A 155 11.98 9.44 -5.49
C LEU A 155 12.22 8.02 -6.00
N LEU A 156 11.68 7.68 -7.17
CA LEU A 156 11.94 6.43 -7.89
C LEU A 156 12.99 6.68 -8.99
N ILE A 157 14.07 5.89 -8.98
CA ILE A 157 15.18 6.02 -9.91
C ILE A 157 15.31 4.75 -10.75
N GLN A 158 15.38 4.92 -12.07
CA GLN A 158 15.77 3.87 -13.01
C GLN A 158 17.26 3.99 -13.35
N VAL A 159 18.04 2.94 -13.08
CA VAL A 159 19.40 2.80 -13.60
C VAL A 159 19.34 2.06 -14.93
N TYR A 160 19.90 2.67 -15.99
CA TYR A 160 19.81 2.16 -17.35
C TYR A 160 21.13 2.31 -18.13
N SER A 161 21.25 1.60 -19.25
CA SER A 161 22.31 1.80 -20.23
C SER A 161 21.71 2.12 -21.59
N LYS A 162 22.37 3.02 -22.32
CA LYS A 162 22.08 3.29 -23.73
C LYS A 162 22.36 2.09 -24.64
N GLY A 163 23.25 1.20 -24.23
CA GLY A 163 23.63 0.00 -25.00
C GLY A 163 22.73 -1.21 -24.75
N SER A 164 21.73 -1.11 -23.86
CA SER A 164 20.90 -2.25 -23.46
C SER A 164 19.55 -2.27 -24.19
N PRO A 165 19.26 -3.30 -25.02
CA PRO A 165 17.96 -3.43 -25.69
C PRO A 165 16.79 -3.56 -24.70
N ARG A 166 17.02 -4.22 -23.56
CA ARG A 166 16.02 -4.38 -22.50
C ARG A 166 15.64 -3.03 -21.87
N CYS A 167 16.62 -2.14 -21.68
CA CYS A 167 16.36 -0.78 -21.20
C CYS A 167 15.57 0.05 -22.24
N ALA A 168 15.90 -0.10 -23.53
CA ALA A 168 15.18 0.56 -24.61
C ALA A 168 13.70 0.12 -24.67
N GLN A 169 13.42 -1.18 -24.55
CA GLN A 169 12.05 -1.71 -24.51
C GLN A 169 11.28 -1.23 -23.27
N PHE A 170 11.93 -1.15 -22.11
CA PHE A 170 11.31 -0.71 -20.87
C PHE A 170 11.01 0.80 -20.83
N PHE A 171 11.56 1.59 -21.75
CA PHE A 171 11.42 3.04 -21.73
C PHE A 171 9.98 3.53 -21.84
N GLU A 172 9.16 2.88 -22.68
CA GLU A 172 7.73 3.20 -22.80
C GLU A 172 6.95 2.84 -21.52
N TYR A 173 7.32 1.74 -20.85
CA TYR A 173 6.75 1.40 -19.55
C TYR A 173 7.18 2.40 -18.48
N TRP A 174 8.41 2.91 -18.54
CA TRP A 174 8.89 3.94 -17.62
C TRP A 174 8.11 5.25 -17.73
N LYS A 175 7.81 5.72 -18.95
CA LYS A 175 6.91 6.88 -19.16
C LYS A 175 5.52 6.66 -18.57
N GLN A 176 4.98 5.45 -18.70
CA GLN A 176 3.69 5.12 -18.09
C GLN A 176 3.78 5.08 -16.56
N ILE A 177 4.89 4.60 -16.00
CA ILE A 177 5.12 4.61 -14.55
C ILE A 177 5.19 6.06 -14.04
N ASP A 178 5.93 6.92 -14.73
CA ASP A 178 6.04 8.35 -14.41
C ASP A 178 4.67 9.04 -14.38
N THR A 179 3.88 8.90 -15.45
CA THR A 179 2.53 9.50 -15.51
C THR A 179 1.56 8.95 -14.46
N ARG A 180 1.67 7.67 -14.08
CA ARG A 180 0.81 7.04 -13.05
C ARG A 180 1.23 7.40 -11.62
N LEU A 181 2.49 7.78 -11.41
CA LEU A 181 3.04 8.20 -10.12
C LEU A 181 2.99 9.72 -9.90
N ASP A 182 2.55 10.48 -10.90
CA ASP A 182 2.43 11.92 -10.83
C ASP A 182 1.63 12.37 -9.57
N GLY A 183 2.20 13.33 -8.86
CA GLY A 183 1.69 13.82 -7.57
C GLY A 183 1.80 12.85 -6.39
N VAL A 184 2.42 11.67 -6.56
CA VAL A 184 2.65 10.68 -5.49
C VAL A 184 4.15 10.42 -5.27
N ALA A 185 4.94 10.29 -6.32
CA ALA A 185 6.38 10.10 -6.25
C ALA A 185 7.06 10.69 -7.50
N ASN A 186 8.24 11.28 -7.32
CA ASN A 186 9.07 11.80 -8.40
C ASN A 186 9.82 10.65 -9.07
N THR A 187 10.09 10.79 -10.37
CA THR A 187 10.91 9.81 -11.11
C THR A 187 12.19 10.44 -11.65
N ALA A 188 13.25 9.64 -11.69
CA ALA A 188 14.54 10.05 -12.25
C ALA A 188 15.25 8.88 -12.94
N MET A 189 16.21 9.20 -13.80
CA MET A 189 17.00 8.21 -14.52
C MET A 189 18.49 8.41 -14.27
N VAL A 190 19.24 7.32 -14.18
CA VAL A 190 20.71 7.32 -14.03
C VAL A 190 21.31 6.46 -15.13
N GLU A 191 22.17 7.06 -15.95
CA GLU A 191 22.90 6.33 -16.98
C GLU A 191 24.15 5.69 -16.40
N LEU A 192 24.46 4.47 -16.85
CA LEU A 192 25.61 3.70 -16.38
C LEU A 192 26.98 4.36 -16.62
N GLY A 193 27.07 5.35 -17.51
CA GLY A 193 28.26 6.16 -17.73
C GLY A 193 28.59 7.12 -16.59
N ASP A 194 27.62 7.47 -15.74
CA ASP A 194 27.93 8.03 -14.42
C ASP A 194 28.35 6.90 -13.49
N VAL A 195 29.59 6.44 -13.67
CA VAL A 195 30.15 5.26 -12.99
C VAL A 195 30.07 5.38 -11.46
N GLN A 196 30.22 6.60 -10.94
CA GLN A 196 30.18 6.83 -9.50
C GLN A 196 28.77 6.62 -8.95
N LEU A 197 27.77 7.21 -9.61
CA LEU A 197 26.38 7.12 -9.17
C LEU A 197 25.78 5.74 -9.46
N ALA A 198 26.05 5.17 -10.63
CA ALA A 198 25.57 3.82 -10.95
C ALA A 198 26.25 2.76 -10.07
N GLY A 199 27.55 2.90 -9.79
CA GLY A 199 28.28 2.06 -8.84
C GLY A 199 27.77 2.16 -7.41
N TYR A 200 27.15 3.29 -7.03
CA TYR A 200 26.50 3.48 -5.74
C TYR A 200 25.22 2.63 -5.59
N PHE A 201 24.44 2.51 -6.66
CA PHE A 201 23.22 1.70 -6.69
C PHE A 201 23.47 0.21 -6.97
N ALA A 202 24.62 -0.12 -7.55
CA ALA A 202 25.03 -1.50 -7.77
C ALA A 202 25.24 -2.27 -6.46
N GLU A 203 25.01 -3.58 -6.51
CA GLU A 203 25.47 -4.51 -5.47
C GLU A 203 26.98 -4.75 -5.63
N LYS A 204 27.68 -5.16 -4.57
CA LYS A 204 29.11 -5.49 -4.65
C LYS A 204 29.31 -6.99 -4.52
N ARG A 205 30.05 -7.59 -5.45
CA ARG A 205 30.54 -8.97 -5.31
C ARG A 205 31.60 -9.04 -4.21
N PHE A 206 31.97 -10.26 -3.79
CA PHE A 206 33.12 -10.48 -2.91
C PHE A 206 34.44 -9.91 -3.46
N SER A 207 34.56 -9.82 -4.79
CA SER A 207 35.67 -9.17 -5.50
C SER A 207 35.63 -7.63 -5.47
N GLN A 208 34.67 -7.02 -4.77
CA GLN A 208 34.39 -5.57 -4.76
C GLN A 208 33.90 -5.00 -6.11
N GLN A 209 33.78 -5.83 -7.15
CA GLN A 209 33.24 -5.41 -8.43
C GLN A 209 31.73 -5.11 -8.29
N PRO A 210 31.26 -3.94 -8.76
CA PRO A 210 29.85 -3.60 -8.75
C PRO A 210 29.10 -4.46 -9.79
N PHE A 211 27.88 -4.89 -9.46
CA PHE A 211 27.03 -5.65 -10.37
C PHE A 211 25.54 -5.41 -10.07
N PHE A 212 24.70 -5.69 -11.07
CA PHE A 212 23.23 -5.69 -10.91
C PHE A 212 22.72 -7.12 -11.02
N ARG A 213 22.22 -7.68 -9.92
CA ARG A 213 21.82 -9.09 -9.82
C ARG A 213 20.75 -9.49 -10.84
N ASN A 214 19.76 -8.62 -11.06
CA ASN A 214 18.65 -8.84 -11.99
C ASN A 214 18.92 -8.25 -13.39
N GLY A 215 20.17 -7.83 -13.63
CA GLY A 215 20.55 -7.02 -14.78
C GLY A 215 19.97 -5.61 -14.72
N ILE A 216 19.94 -4.95 -15.87
CA ILE A 216 19.34 -3.63 -16.06
C ILE A 216 18.13 -3.73 -17.01
N PRO A 217 17.12 -2.84 -16.89
CA PRO A 217 17.07 -1.70 -15.98
C PRO A 217 16.84 -2.12 -14.52
N ALA A 218 17.53 -1.44 -13.60
CA ALA A 218 17.39 -1.67 -12.16
C ALA A 218 16.65 -0.48 -11.53
N LEU A 219 15.70 -0.76 -10.65
CA LEU A 219 14.89 0.27 -10.01
C LEU A 219 15.22 0.40 -8.52
N VAL A 220 15.40 1.63 -8.07
CA VAL A 220 15.65 1.98 -6.66
C VAL A 220 14.73 3.11 -6.24
N ALA A 221 14.30 3.14 -4.98
CA ALA A 221 13.43 4.18 -4.48
C ALA A 221 13.92 4.75 -3.15
N TYR A 222 13.78 6.06 -2.98
CA TYR A 222 13.96 6.80 -1.73
C TYR A 222 12.59 7.17 -1.16
N PRO A 223 12.25 6.75 0.06
CA PRO A 223 11.08 7.24 0.76
C PRO A 223 11.18 8.74 1.11
N ALA A 224 10.06 9.44 1.27
CA ALA A 224 10.02 10.87 1.62
C ALA A 224 10.83 11.23 2.89
N ASN A 225 10.84 10.35 3.90
CA ASN A 225 11.54 10.61 5.17
C ASN A 225 13.04 10.24 5.13
N CYS A 226 13.57 9.94 3.94
CA CYS A 226 14.89 9.37 3.76
C CYS A 226 15.93 10.43 3.39
N ARG A 227 16.56 11.05 4.39
CA ARG A 227 17.62 12.06 4.16
C ARG A 227 19.03 11.48 4.04
N SER A 228 19.21 10.21 4.42
CA SER A 228 20.51 9.54 4.25
C SER A 228 20.60 8.96 2.85
N PRO A 229 21.75 9.13 2.15
CA PRO A 229 21.94 8.51 0.85
C PRO A 229 21.81 6.98 0.93
N SER A 230 22.09 6.36 2.08
CA SER A 230 22.11 4.90 2.23
C SER A 230 20.74 4.25 2.44
N CYS A 231 19.66 5.03 2.47
CA CYS A 231 18.34 4.57 2.91
C CYS A 231 17.38 4.22 1.75
N TYR A 232 17.91 4.08 0.54
CA TYR A 232 17.13 3.60 -0.61
C TYR A 232 16.77 2.12 -0.50
N MET A 233 15.68 1.75 -1.18
CA MET A 233 15.19 0.39 -1.34
C MET A 233 15.32 -0.05 -2.80
N ARG A 234 15.75 -1.29 -3.04
CA ARG A 234 15.81 -1.87 -4.39
C ARG A 234 14.49 -2.58 -4.69
N TYR A 235 14.01 -2.45 -5.91
CA TYR A 235 12.83 -3.18 -6.37
C TYR A 235 13.20 -4.63 -6.74
N PRO A 236 12.59 -5.64 -6.10
CA PRO A 236 12.92 -7.05 -6.35
C PRO A 236 12.00 -7.72 -7.39
N GLY A 237 10.92 -7.05 -7.81
CA GLY A 237 9.86 -7.66 -8.60
C GLY A 237 10.05 -7.57 -10.11
N GLU A 238 9.00 -7.97 -10.84
CA GLU A 238 8.96 -7.90 -12.30
C GLU A 238 8.80 -6.48 -12.80
N LEU A 239 9.45 -6.17 -13.93
CA LEU A 239 9.47 -4.85 -14.57
C LEU A 239 8.19 -4.60 -15.39
N THR A 240 7.03 -4.68 -14.74
CA THR A 240 5.73 -4.30 -15.31
C THR A 240 5.22 -3.02 -14.66
N VAL A 241 4.46 -2.21 -15.41
CA VAL A 241 3.93 -0.92 -14.94
C VAL A 241 3.14 -1.10 -13.63
N ASP A 242 2.18 -2.04 -13.60
CA ASP A 242 1.35 -2.29 -12.41
C ASP A 242 2.17 -2.73 -11.19
N SER A 243 3.16 -3.60 -11.36
CA SER A 243 3.94 -4.12 -10.24
C SER A 243 4.85 -3.07 -9.62
N VAL A 244 5.49 -2.24 -10.45
CA VAL A 244 6.33 -1.12 -9.99
C VAL A 244 5.48 -0.07 -9.29
N VAL A 245 4.39 0.39 -9.92
CA VAL A 245 3.49 1.40 -9.35
C VAL A 245 2.90 0.92 -8.02
N ASN A 246 2.46 -0.35 -7.95
CA ASN A 246 1.94 -0.92 -6.72
C ASN A 246 2.99 -1.00 -5.61
N TRP A 247 4.24 -1.38 -5.94
CA TRP A 247 5.33 -1.43 -4.96
C TRP A 247 5.67 -0.04 -4.42
N VAL A 248 5.73 0.99 -5.27
CA VAL A 248 5.94 2.37 -4.82
C VAL A 248 4.80 2.79 -3.91
N ALA A 249 3.55 2.65 -4.35
CA ALA A 249 2.39 3.07 -3.58
C ALA A 249 2.33 2.36 -2.22
N SER A 250 2.49 1.03 -2.16
CA SER A 250 2.34 0.29 -0.90
C SER A 250 3.57 0.31 -0.01
N SER A 251 4.77 0.11 -0.58
CA SER A 251 5.98 -0.17 0.20
C SER A 251 6.83 1.08 0.46
N ILE A 252 6.81 2.05 -0.48
CA ILE A 252 7.61 3.27 -0.37
C ILE A 252 6.80 4.39 0.27
N VAL A 253 5.57 4.62 -0.22
CA VAL A 253 4.70 5.68 0.30
C VAL A 253 3.87 5.20 1.49
N GLY A 254 3.52 3.91 1.54
CA GLY A 254 2.65 3.37 2.59
C GLY A 254 1.17 3.64 2.36
N LEU A 255 0.77 3.88 1.09
CA LEU A 255 -0.62 4.05 0.71
C LEU A 255 -1.39 2.73 0.81
N PRO A 256 -2.67 2.81 1.15
CA PRO A 256 -3.49 1.63 1.31
C PRO A 256 -3.82 0.90 0.02
N ARG A 257 -4.09 -0.40 0.15
CA ARG A 257 -4.62 -1.19 -0.95
C ARG A 257 -6.14 -1.16 -0.94
N ILE A 258 -6.73 -0.82 -2.08
CA ILE A 258 -8.17 -0.96 -2.32
C ILE A 258 -8.39 -2.32 -2.98
N LEU A 259 -9.32 -3.10 -2.43
CA LEU A 259 -9.56 -4.49 -2.84
C LEU A 259 -10.64 -4.59 -3.92
N TYR A 260 -10.52 -5.64 -4.74
CA TYR A 260 -11.53 -6.05 -5.70
C TYR A 260 -12.57 -6.96 -5.04
N TYR A 261 -13.83 -6.74 -5.38
CA TYR A 261 -14.96 -7.54 -4.96
C TYR A 261 -15.74 -8.03 -6.17
N SER A 262 -16.27 -9.25 -6.05
CA SER A 262 -17.23 -9.86 -6.98
C SER A 262 -18.66 -9.49 -6.60
N LYS A 263 -19.63 -9.82 -7.46
CA LYS A 263 -21.07 -9.65 -7.16
C LYS A 263 -21.50 -10.34 -5.87
N GLU A 264 -20.92 -11.48 -5.53
CA GLU A 264 -21.26 -12.23 -4.31
C GLU A 264 -20.60 -11.64 -3.06
N THR A 265 -19.44 -11.00 -3.20
CA THR A 265 -18.65 -10.53 -2.06
C THR A 265 -18.84 -9.05 -1.75
N LEU A 266 -19.23 -8.23 -2.72
CA LEU A 266 -19.42 -6.78 -2.55
C LEU A 266 -20.45 -6.46 -1.45
N GLY A 267 -21.61 -7.11 -1.47
CA GLY A 267 -22.64 -6.95 -0.44
C GLY A 267 -22.15 -7.36 0.96
N PRO A 268 -21.89 -8.65 1.21
CA PRO A 268 -21.61 -9.14 2.56
C PRO A 268 -20.23 -8.77 3.09
N GLN A 269 -19.19 -8.66 2.25
CA GLN A 269 -17.82 -8.44 2.72
C GLN A 269 -17.40 -6.96 2.70
N PHE A 270 -17.96 -6.15 1.80
CA PHE A 270 -17.65 -4.73 1.74
C PHE A 270 -18.78 -3.88 2.33
N ILE A 271 -19.97 -3.86 1.73
CA ILE A 271 -21.07 -2.99 2.16
C ILE A 271 -21.51 -3.31 3.60
N GLY A 272 -21.63 -4.60 3.94
CA GLY A 272 -22.08 -5.05 5.26
C GLY A 272 -21.06 -4.91 6.38
N LYS A 273 -19.76 -5.13 6.12
CA LYS A 273 -18.71 -5.11 7.14
C LYS A 273 -18.03 -3.75 7.32
N SER A 274 -18.02 -2.91 6.28
CA SER A 274 -17.40 -1.59 6.38
C SER A 274 -18.25 -0.65 7.24
N SER A 275 -17.62 0.28 7.96
CA SER A 275 -18.27 1.14 8.97
C SER A 275 -19.55 1.80 8.45
N HIS A 276 -20.66 1.66 9.17
CA HIS A 276 -22.00 2.04 8.70
C HIS A 276 -22.22 3.54 8.48
N HIS A 277 -21.33 4.37 9.02
CA HIS A 277 -21.34 5.83 8.90
C HIS A 277 -20.57 6.36 7.67
N LYS A 278 -19.79 5.50 7.00
CA LYS A 278 -19.01 5.91 5.83
C LYS A 278 -19.81 5.78 4.57
N VAL A 279 -19.63 6.73 3.66
CA VAL A 279 -20.08 6.60 2.27
C VAL A 279 -19.31 5.46 1.60
N LYS A 280 -19.97 4.66 0.76
CA LYS A 280 -19.28 3.61 0.00
C LYS A 280 -19.00 4.13 -1.41
N ALA A 281 -17.72 4.32 -1.73
CA ALA A 281 -17.25 4.68 -3.07
C ALA A 281 -16.76 3.41 -3.78
N ILE A 282 -17.45 3.02 -4.85
CA ILE A 282 -17.20 1.76 -5.58
C ILE A 282 -16.78 2.09 -7.00
N PHE A 283 -15.61 1.61 -7.41
CA PHE A 283 -15.04 1.81 -8.74
C PHE A 283 -15.28 0.58 -9.59
N PHE A 284 -15.92 0.76 -10.73
CA PHE A 284 -16.08 -0.27 -11.74
C PHE A 284 -14.97 -0.11 -12.78
N SER A 285 -14.18 -1.17 -12.96
CA SER A 285 -13.08 -1.23 -13.93
C SER A 285 -13.32 -2.35 -14.92
N SER A 286 -13.00 -2.14 -16.19
CA SER A 286 -13.08 -3.16 -17.25
C SER A 286 -11.79 -3.99 -17.37
N THR A 287 -10.66 -3.47 -16.90
CA THR A 287 -9.33 -4.07 -17.10
C THR A 287 -8.85 -4.93 -15.93
N GLY A 288 -9.37 -4.69 -14.73
CA GLY A 288 -8.90 -5.35 -13.51
C GLY A 288 -7.55 -4.83 -12.98
N GLU A 289 -7.07 -3.70 -13.52
CA GLU A 289 -5.86 -3.02 -13.02
C GLU A 289 -6.01 -2.59 -11.56
N ARG A 290 -4.93 -2.64 -10.78
CA ARG A 290 -4.99 -2.20 -9.39
C ARG A 290 -5.28 -0.71 -9.32
N ALA A 291 -5.89 -0.29 -8.21
CA ALA A 291 -6.23 1.11 -7.97
C ALA A 291 -5.02 2.04 -8.18
N ALA A 292 -5.23 3.09 -8.98
CA ALA A 292 -4.23 4.10 -9.27
C ALA A 292 -3.74 4.78 -7.96
N PRO A 293 -2.47 5.23 -7.91
CA PRO A 293 -1.90 5.83 -6.71
C PRO A 293 -2.72 7.00 -6.14
N PHE A 294 -3.25 7.89 -6.99
CA PHE A 294 -4.07 9.01 -6.52
C PHE A 294 -5.37 8.56 -5.82
N LEU A 295 -6.00 7.46 -6.27
CA LEU A 295 -7.18 6.90 -5.61
C LEU A 295 -6.84 6.32 -4.23
N ARG A 296 -5.64 5.73 -4.10
CA ARG A 296 -5.16 5.23 -2.80
C ARG A 296 -4.83 6.37 -1.84
N GLN A 297 -4.28 7.47 -2.36
CA GLN A 297 -4.07 8.70 -1.59
C GLN A 297 -5.39 9.25 -1.09
N ALA A 298 -6.41 9.34 -1.95
CA ALA A 298 -7.74 9.76 -1.55
C ALA A 298 -8.38 8.78 -0.53
N ALA A 299 -8.18 7.48 -0.69
CA ALA A 299 -8.67 6.50 0.30
C ALA A 299 -8.05 6.69 1.69
N GLN A 300 -6.82 7.23 1.76
CA GLN A 300 -6.19 7.59 3.02
C GLN A 300 -6.70 8.93 3.56
N GLU A 301 -6.88 9.94 2.71
CA GLU A 301 -7.33 11.28 3.09
C GLU A 301 -8.79 11.29 3.55
N TYR A 302 -9.67 10.61 2.81
CA TYR A 302 -11.10 10.51 3.10
C TYR A 302 -11.44 9.31 3.97
N SER A 303 -10.46 8.70 4.66
CA SER A 303 -10.68 7.46 5.40
C SER A 303 -11.77 7.57 6.47
N SER A 304 -11.96 8.76 7.06
CA SER A 304 -12.98 9.05 8.07
C SER A 304 -14.40 9.22 7.52
N TYR A 305 -14.52 9.49 6.22
CA TYR A 305 -15.79 9.82 5.56
C TYR A 305 -16.25 8.71 4.62
N ALA A 306 -15.33 8.05 3.91
CA ALA A 306 -15.63 7.11 2.85
C ALA A 306 -14.84 5.80 2.97
N SER A 307 -15.42 4.72 2.44
CA SER A 307 -14.78 3.43 2.23
C SER A 307 -14.73 3.12 0.74
N PHE A 308 -13.62 2.55 0.28
CA PHE A 308 -13.31 2.39 -1.13
C PHE A 308 -13.30 0.90 -1.51
N ALA A 309 -13.85 0.57 -2.67
CA ALA A 309 -13.83 -0.76 -3.26
C ALA A 309 -13.70 -0.71 -4.78
N PHE A 310 -13.13 -1.76 -5.36
CA PHE A 310 -13.15 -1.99 -6.80
C PHE A 310 -14.04 -3.18 -7.15
N VAL A 311 -14.63 -3.13 -8.34
CA VAL A 311 -15.39 -4.22 -8.95
C VAL A 311 -14.92 -4.37 -10.39
N LEU A 312 -14.65 -5.62 -10.80
CA LEU A 312 -14.38 -5.93 -12.19
C LEU A 312 -15.71 -6.01 -12.93
N TRP A 313 -15.98 -5.05 -13.79
CA TRP A 313 -17.19 -5.03 -14.60
C TRP A 313 -17.07 -5.98 -15.77
N LYS A 314 -18.05 -6.85 -15.94
CA LYS A 314 -18.18 -7.78 -17.06
C LYS A 314 -19.53 -7.58 -17.73
N GLU A 315 -19.57 -7.68 -19.04
CA GLU A 315 -20.78 -7.50 -19.83
C GLU A 315 -21.88 -8.51 -19.45
N GLU A 316 -21.49 -9.75 -19.11
CA GLU A 316 -22.39 -10.81 -18.59
C GLU A 316 -23.13 -10.41 -17.31
N GLU A 317 -22.56 -9.49 -16.52
CA GLU A 317 -23.09 -9.05 -15.24
C GLU A 317 -23.69 -7.63 -15.32
N SER A 318 -23.70 -7.02 -16.51
CA SER A 318 -24.17 -5.65 -16.75
C SER A 318 -25.58 -5.42 -16.21
N GLN A 319 -26.52 -6.33 -16.49
CA GLN A 319 -27.91 -6.25 -16.02
C GLN A 319 -28.02 -6.26 -14.49
N ILE A 320 -27.14 -7.00 -13.80
CA ILE A 320 -27.11 -7.05 -12.34
C ILE A 320 -26.66 -5.69 -11.79
N TRP A 321 -25.60 -5.12 -12.37
CA TRP A 321 -25.05 -3.83 -11.96
C TRP A 321 -25.96 -2.66 -12.28
N TRP A 322 -26.65 -2.69 -13.42
CA TRP A 322 -27.69 -1.73 -13.78
C TRP A 322 -28.86 -1.76 -12.79
N ASN A 323 -29.42 -2.93 -12.54
CA ASN A 323 -30.60 -3.07 -11.67
C ASN A 323 -30.30 -2.76 -10.19
N SER A 324 -29.08 -3.03 -9.72
CA SER A 324 -28.71 -2.84 -8.31
C SER A 324 -28.10 -1.48 -8.00
N LEU A 325 -27.25 -0.96 -8.90
CA LEU A 325 -26.42 0.21 -8.66
C LEU A 325 -26.54 1.29 -9.74
N GLY A 326 -27.31 1.06 -10.81
CA GLY A 326 -27.45 2.01 -11.92
C GLY A 326 -26.23 2.12 -12.83
N VAL A 327 -25.34 1.11 -12.83
CA VAL A 327 -24.11 1.14 -13.63
C VAL A 327 -24.34 0.51 -15.01
N GLU A 328 -24.35 1.34 -16.05
CA GLU A 328 -24.47 0.89 -17.45
C GLU A 328 -23.18 0.29 -18.01
N SER A 329 -22.06 0.99 -17.81
CA SER A 329 -20.77 0.67 -18.39
C SER A 329 -19.63 1.07 -17.47
N ALA A 330 -18.47 0.42 -17.65
CA ALA A 330 -17.22 0.79 -16.99
C ALA A 330 -16.30 1.55 -17.96
N PRO A 331 -15.46 2.49 -17.48
CA PRO A 331 -15.24 2.86 -16.08
C PRO A 331 -16.39 3.67 -15.47
N ALA A 332 -16.71 3.39 -14.21
CA ALA A 332 -17.73 4.13 -13.45
C ALA A 332 -17.39 4.23 -11.96
N LEU A 333 -17.90 5.28 -11.32
CA LEU A 333 -17.77 5.55 -9.89
C LEU A 333 -19.17 5.65 -9.28
N VAL A 334 -19.41 4.84 -8.25
CA VAL A 334 -20.70 4.78 -7.55
C VAL A 334 -20.54 5.21 -6.09
N PHE A 335 -21.43 6.09 -5.64
CA PHE A 335 -21.55 6.48 -4.24
C PHE A 335 -22.83 5.93 -3.62
N LEU A 336 -22.67 5.21 -2.51
CA LEU A 336 -23.78 4.80 -1.64
C LEU A 336 -23.78 5.66 -0.37
N LYS A 337 -24.74 6.60 -0.31
CA LYS A 337 -24.88 7.59 0.79
C LYS A 337 -25.72 7.13 1.98
N GLY A 338 -25.98 5.83 2.10
CA GLY A 338 -26.72 5.23 3.22
C GLY A 338 -27.92 4.38 2.78
N PRO A 339 -28.63 3.77 3.75
CA PRO A 339 -29.75 2.89 3.47
C PRO A 339 -30.93 3.63 2.82
N GLY A 340 -31.40 3.12 1.69
CA GLY A 340 -32.56 3.67 0.97
C GLY A 340 -32.32 4.97 0.21
N ALA A 341 -31.07 5.45 0.15
CA ALA A 341 -30.61 6.47 -0.78
C ALA A 341 -30.42 5.86 -2.18
N LYS A 342 -30.68 6.64 -3.23
CA LYS A 342 -30.40 6.19 -4.60
C LYS A 342 -28.87 6.24 -4.82
N PRO A 343 -28.26 5.21 -5.44
CA PRO A 343 -26.86 5.27 -5.83
C PRO A 343 -26.62 6.46 -6.76
N VAL A 344 -25.54 7.21 -6.53
CA VAL A 344 -25.08 8.25 -7.46
C VAL A 344 -23.98 7.65 -8.32
N VAL A 345 -24.14 7.72 -9.64
CA VAL A 345 -23.23 7.08 -10.60
C VAL A 345 -22.63 8.14 -11.52
N TYR A 346 -21.30 8.12 -11.64
CA TYR A 346 -20.54 8.89 -12.61
C TYR A 346 -19.87 7.92 -13.58
N HIS A 347 -20.02 8.16 -14.89
CA HIS A 347 -19.40 7.36 -15.94
C HIS A 347 -18.19 8.05 -16.53
N GLY A 348 -17.18 7.27 -16.91
CA GLY A 348 -15.96 7.75 -17.54
C GLY A 348 -14.72 7.64 -16.66
N THR A 349 -13.61 8.14 -17.21
CA THR A 349 -12.33 8.25 -16.51
C THR A 349 -12.21 9.60 -15.85
N PHE A 350 -11.74 9.63 -14.61
CA PHE A 350 -11.62 10.86 -13.83
C PHE A 350 -10.15 11.25 -13.66
N SER A 351 -9.84 12.52 -13.87
CA SER A 351 -8.59 13.13 -13.41
C SER A 351 -8.57 13.26 -11.88
N LYS A 352 -7.38 13.52 -11.30
CA LYS A 352 -7.23 13.70 -9.84
C LYS A 352 -8.09 14.87 -9.32
N SER A 353 -8.15 15.98 -10.04
CA SER A 353 -8.93 17.16 -9.65
C SER A 353 -10.43 16.91 -9.70
N GLU A 354 -10.93 16.36 -10.82
CA GLU A 354 -12.36 16.02 -10.97
C GLU A 354 -12.79 15.02 -9.89
N PHE A 355 -11.95 14.02 -9.63
CA PHE A 355 -12.23 13.04 -8.58
C PHE A 355 -12.31 13.68 -7.19
N THR A 356 -11.44 14.65 -6.90
CA THR A 356 -11.44 15.35 -5.60
C THR A 356 -12.69 16.20 -5.44
N GLU A 357 -13.13 16.90 -6.48
CA GLU A 357 -14.37 17.68 -6.48
C GLU A 357 -15.60 16.81 -6.24
N ILE A 358 -15.70 15.68 -6.95
CA ILE A 358 -16.79 14.70 -6.77
C ILE A 358 -16.76 14.13 -5.34
N MET A 359 -15.57 13.84 -4.80
CA MET A 359 -15.45 13.36 -3.42
C MET A 359 -15.94 14.40 -2.41
N GLU A 360 -15.57 15.67 -2.57
CA GLU A 360 -16.02 16.74 -1.68
C GLU A 360 -17.54 16.93 -1.68
N GLU A 361 -18.18 16.80 -2.85
CA GLU A 361 -19.65 16.84 -2.99
C GLU A 361 -20.34 15.61 -2.35
N HIS A 362 -19.72 14.42 -2.42
CA HIS A 362 -20.33 13.16 -2.01
C HIS A 362 -19.76 12.53 -0.73
N LYS A 363 -18.88 13.21 0.02
CA LYS A 363 -18.22 12.64 1.23
C LYS A 363 -19.15 12.37 2.40
N HIS A 364 -20.30 13.03 2.49
CA HIS A 364 -21.24 12.86 3.59
C HIS A 364 -22.42 11.94 3.21
N GLN A 365 -22.89 11.15 4.18
CA GLN A 365 -24.16 10.43 4.06
C GLN A 365 -25.34 11.40 4.02
N GLU A 366 -26.43 11.01 3.37
CA GLU A 366 -27.67 11.83 3.37
C GLU A 366 -28.21 12.03 4.79
N LEU A 367 -28.19 10.95 5.59
CA LEU A 367 -28.48 10.99 7.02
C LEU A 367 -27.18 10.74 7.80
N GLN A 368 -26.58 11.81 8.32
CA GLN A 368 -25.31 11.72 9.03
C GLN A 368 -25.46 11.06 10.40
N GLN A 369 -24.39 10.40 10.83
CA GLN A 369 -24.32 9.80 12.15
C GLN A 369 -23.92 10.86 13.19
N LEU A 370 -24.55 10.79 14.36
CA LEU A 370 -24.16 11.58 15.51
C LEU A 370 -22.93 10.98 16.20
N ARG A 371 -21.81 11.69 16.11
CA ARG A 371 -20.50 11.30 16.67
C ARG A 371 -19.83 12.48 17.35
N SER A 372 -18.76 12.21 18.08
CA SER A 372 -17.98 13.26 18.76
C SER A 372 -17.44 14.32 17.80
N ASP A 373 -17.07 13.93 16.57
CA ASP A 373 -16.54 14.82 15.54
C ASP A 373 -17.64 15.56 14.75
N THR A 374 -18.80 14.96 14.54
CA THR A 374 -19.89 15.56 13.73
C THR A 374 -20.94 16.31 14.56
N SER A 375 -21.05 16.03 15.86
CA SER A 375 -22.15 16.53 16.70
C SER A 375 -22.27 18.04 16.79
N LEU A 376 -21.14 18.75 16.89
CA LEU A 376 -21.09 20.21 16.92
C LEU A 376 -21.50 20.82 15.58
N ASP A 377 -20.96 20.30 14.47
CA ASP A 377 -21.24 20.78 13.11
C ASP A 377 -22.70 20.49 12.70
N LEU A 378 -23.28 19.41 13.22
CA LEU A 378 -24.68 19.05 13.01
C LEU A 378 -25.65 19.84 13.92
N GLY A 379 -25.14 20.59 14.91
CA GLY A 379 -25.97 21.28 15.89
C GLY A 379 -26.74 20.33 16.81
N CYS A 380 -26.26 19.11 17.01
CA CYS A 380 -26.89 18.08 17.83
C CYS A 380 -26.12 17.78 19.12
N ASP A 381 -25.31 18.75 19.59
CA ASP A 381 -24.62 18.73 20.89
C ASP A 381 -25.13 19.89 21.75
N ALA A 382 -25.33 19.64 23.04
CA ALA A 382 -25.71 20.64 24.03
C ALA A 382 -24.66 21.74 24.20
N ARG A 383 -23.39 21.41 24.01
CA ARG A 383 -22.25 22.35 24.04
C ARG A 383 -22.15 23.18 22.76
N GLY A 384 -22.81 22.72 21.70
CA GLY A 384 -22.82 23.33 20.38
C GLY A 384 -23.81 24.49 20.24
N HIS A 385 -23.96 24.93 19.00
CA HIS A 385 -24.90 25.99 18.59
C HIS A 385 -25.74 25.46 17.42
N SER A 386 -26.79 26.19 17.06
CA SER A 386 -27.56 25.86 15.86
C SER A 386 -26.72 25.99 14.59
N ARG A 387 -27.01 25.16 13.57
CA ARG A 387 -26.43 25.29 12.21
C ARG A 387 -26.82 26.60 11.54
N ALA A 388 -27.97 27.15 11.91
CA ALA A 388 -28.46 28.46 11.48
C ALA A 388 -27.62 29.64 12.00
N GLY A 389 -26.70 29.41 12.93
CA GLY A 389 -25.82 30.43 13.51
C GLY A 389 -25.93 30.52 15.03
N LYS A 390 -25.00 31.26 15.63
CA LYS A 390 -24.89 31.39 17.10
C LYS A 390 -25.99 32.24 17.74
N GLU A 391 -26.65 33.08 16.94
CA GLU A 391 -27.72 33.98 17.40
C GLU A 391 -29.04 33.23 17.64
N ILE A 392 -29.19 32.05 17.04
CA ILE A 392 -30.39 31.24 17.19
C ILE A 392 -30.36 30.51 18.53
N MET A 393 -31.31 30.87 19.39
CA MET A 393 -31.37 30.36 20.76
C MET A 393 -32.09 29.03 20.89
N ILE A 394 -32.92 28.64 19.91
CA ILE A 394 -33.72 27.41 19.93
C ILE A 394 -33.55 26.64 18.63
N TRP A 395 -33.13 25.38 18.72
CA TRP A 395 -32.99 24.48 17.59
C TRP A 395 -33.30 23.04 17.98
N TYR A 396 -33.44 22.18 16.98
CA TYR A 396 -34.01 20.84 17.11
C TYR A 396 -33.15 19.81 16.37
N CYS A 397 -32.99 18.64 16.99
CA CYS A 397 -32.33 17.50 16.38
C CYS A 397 -33.22 16.25 16.48
N VAL A 398 -33.57 15.65 15.34
CA VAL A 398 -34.33 14.40 15.28
C VAL A 398 -33.36 13.25 15.11
N ILE A 399 -33.40 12.29 16.02
CA ILE A 399 -32.43 11.21 16.15
C ILE A 399 -33.14 9.88 16.03
N ALA A 400 -32.70 9.05 15.08
CA ALA A 400 -33.00 7.61 15.06
C ALA A 400 -31.88 6.85 15.78
N ALA A 401 -32.17 6.26 16.94
CA ALA A 401 -31.20 5.49 17.72
C ALA A 401 -31.52 4.00 17.66
N GLY A 402 -30.49 3.17 17.48
CA GLY A 402 -30.65 1.72 17.51
C GLY A 402 -29.33 1.00 17.30
N ARG A 403 -29.35 -0.34 17.41
CA ARG A 403 -28.22 -1.18 17.06
C ARG A 403 -28.07 -1.27 15.54
N PRO A 404 -26.85 -1.24 14.98
CA PRO A 404 -26.64 -1.42 13.54
C PRO A 404 -27.22 -2.76 13.06
N GLY A 405 -28.17 -2.69 12.13
CA GLY A 405 -28.91 -3.86 11.66
C GLY A 405 -29.97 -3.49 10.63
N VAL A 406 -30.78 -4.48 10.27
CA VAL A 406 -31.86 -4.31 9.28
C VAL A 406 -32.93 -3.34 9.78
N GLU A 407 -33.33 -3.45 11.05
CA GLU A 407 -34.38 -2.59 11.62
C GLU A 407 -33.96 -1.12 11.70
N LEU A 408 -32.74 -0.83 12.19
CA LEU A 408 -32.23 0.55 12.17
C LEU A 408 -32.10 1.09 10.74
N SER A 409 -31.69 0.25 9.79
CA SER A 409 -31.59 0.67 8.38
C SER A 409 -32.95 1.05 7.79
N LYS A 410 -34.03 0.33 8.15
CA LYS A 410 -35.41 0.69 7.77
C LYS A 410 -35.82 2.04 8.38
N LYS A 411 -35.57 2.27 9.67
CA LYS A 411 -35.88 3.56 10.33
C LYS A 411 -35.09 4.72 9.72
N ARG A 412 -33.80 4.52 9.43
CA ARG A 412 -32.96 5.50 8.73
C ARG A 412 -33.54 5.86 7.35
N GLN A 413 -34.00 4.86 6.60
CA GLN A 413 -34.65 5.09 5.31
C GLN A 413 -35.96 5.87 5.45
N ILE A 414 -36.78 5.56 6.45
CA ILE A 414 -38.03 6.30 6.73
C ILE A 414 -37.71 7.76 7.08
N LEU A 415 -36.75 7.99 7.98
CA LEU A 415 -36.38 9.31 8.44
C LEU A 415 -35.79 10.19 7.33
N ARG A 416 -34.97 9.59 6.47
CA ARG A 416 -34.44 10.23 5.25
C ARG A 416 -35.56 10.65 4.29
N LYS A 417 -36.52 9.75 4.01
CA LYS A 417 -37.69 10.11 3.18
C LYS A 417 -38.55 11.18 3.84
N ALA A 418 -38.64 11.19 5.17
CA ALA A 418 -39.34 12.24 5.91
C ALA A 418 -38.67 13.60 5.71
N GLN A 419 -37.34 13.66 5.82
CA GLN A 419 -36.52 14.83 5.52
C GLN A 419 -36.70 15.30 4.07
N ASP A 420 -36.66 14.40 3.08
CA ASP A 420 -36.86 14.75 1.66
C ASP A 420 -38.24 15.39 1.42
N GLN A 421 -39.30 14.85 2.03
CA GLN A 421 -40.66 15.40 1.92
C GLN A 421 -40.78 16.79 2.57
N LEU A 422 -40.06 17.04 3.67
CA LEU A 422 -40.02 18.36 4.31
C LEU A 422 -39.28 19.38 3.44
N LEU A 423 -38.19 18.98 2.80
CA LEU A 423 -37.44 19.83 1.87
C LEU A 423 -38.27 20.20 0.64
N SER A 424 -39.00 19.24 0.05
CA SER A 424 -39.91 19.53 -1.08
C SER A 424 -41.05 20.46 -0.66
N ALA A 425 -41.64 20.24 0.52
CA ALA A 425 -42.71 21.11 1.05
C ALA A 425 -42.23 22.54 1.35
N ALA A 426 -40.95 22.72 1.68
CA ALA A 426 -40.35 24.05 1.93
C ALA A 426 -40.00 24.83 0.64
N GLY A 427 -39.93 24.13 -0.51
CA GLY A 427 -39.60 24.67 -1.83
C GLY A 427 -40.81 24.99 -2.71
N GLU A 428 -41.92 24.27 -2.55
CA GLU A 428 -43.13 24.48 -3.36
C GLU A 428 -43.95 25.69 -2.90
N SER A 429 -44.03 26.70 -3.77
CA SER A 429 -45.05 27.75 -3.70
C SER A 429 -46.39 27.17 -4.17
N ALA A 430 -47.13 26.55 -3.25
CA ALA A 430 -48.58 26.39 -3.27
C ALA A 430 -49.26 25.96 -4.59
N THR A 431 -49.23 24.67 -4.98
CA THR A 431 -50.27 24.10 -5.90
C THR A 431 -50.56 22.60 -5.71
N GLY A 432 -50.53 22.07 -4.47
CA GLY A 432 -51.00 20.69 -4.22
C GLY A 432 -51.18 20.35 -2.73
N ASN A 433 -52.41 19.96 -2.35
CA ASN A 433 -52.85 19.54 -0.99
C ASN A 433 -52.52 20.50 0.16
N LEU A 434 -53.27 21.61 0.22
CA LEU A 434 -53.16 22.69 1.19
C LEU A 434 -53.21 22.23 2.67
N GLU A 435 -54.00 21.20 3.00
CA GLU A 435 -54.19 20.75 4.39
C GLU A 435 -52.95 20.04 4.97
N ASN A 436 -52.32 19.15 4.19
CA ASN A 436 -51.09 18.46 4.64
C ASN A 436 -49.89 19.41 4.73
N LEU A 437 -49.86 20.46 3.89
CA LEU A 437 -48.83 21.51 3.94
C LEU A 437 -48.92 22.35 5.23
N VAL A 438 -50.12 22.71 5.67
CA VAL A 438 -50.33 23.51 6.90
C VAL A 438 -49.86 22.76 8.13
N GLU A 439 -50.13 21.45 8.23
CA GLU A 439 -49.74 20.65 9.38
C GLU A 439 -48.23 20.46 9.50
N VAL A 440 -47.49 20.54 8.40
CA VAL A 440 -46.05 20.26 8.33
C VAL A 440 -45.19 21.53 8.20
N ALA A 441 -45.82 22.70 8.04
CA ALA A 441 -45.18 23.99 7.78
C ALA A 441 -44.11 24.38 8.81
N SER A 442 -44.31 24.08 10.10
CA SER A 442 -43.35 24.45 11.17
C SER A 442 -42.04 23.66 11.02
N ALA A 443 -42.13 22.36 10.75
CA ALA A 443 -40.96 21.52 10.50
C ALA A 443 -40.24 21.89 9.20
N ALA A 444 -40.99 22.14 8.12
CA ALA A 444 -40.44 22.54 6.83
C ALA A 444 -39.67 23.87 6.92
N THR A 445 -40.22 24.85 7.64
CA THR A 445 -39.57 26.15 7.86
C THR A 445 -38.33 26.02 8.74
N ALA A 446 -38.40 25.22 9.80
CA ALA A 446 -37.25 24.98 10.68
C ALA A 446 -36.10 24.26 9.94
N LEU A 447 -36.43 23.31 9.05
CA LEU A 447 -35.44 22.62 8.22
C LEU A 447 -34.79 23.57 7.20
N LYS A 448 -35.59 24.39 6.52
CA LYS A 448 -35.10 25.39 5.54
C LYS A 448 -34.18 26.43 6.17
N ASN A 449 -34.43 26.77 7.44
CA ASN A 449 -33.63 27.75 8.19
C ASN A 449 -32.48 27.10 8.97
N ASP A 450 -32.12 25.83 8.70
CA ASP A 450 -31.08 25.08 9.41
C ASP A 450 -31.26 25.01 10.96
N ARG A 451 -32.51 25.18 11.44
CA ARG A 451 -32.89 25.01 12.86
C ARG A 451 -33.25 23.57 13.21
N LEU A 452 -33.55 22.74 12.22
CA LEU A 452 -33.90 21.33 12.38
C LEU A 452 -32.88 20.46 11.64
N THR A 453 -32.32 19.46 12.32
CA THR A 453 -31.40 18.49 11.70
C THR A 453 -31.86 17.06 11.97
N PHE A 454 -31.76 16.19 10.97
CA PHE A 454 -32.03 14.76 11.08
C PHE A 454 -30.70 14.00 11.14
N VAL A 455 -30.55 13.12 12.13
CA VAL A 455 -29.34 12.30 12.33
C VAL A 455 -29.72 10.91 12.81
N TRP A 456 -28.74 10.00 12.83
CA TRP A 456 -28.89 8.69 13.46
C TRP A 456 -27.78 8.43 14.48
N LEU A 457 -28.06 7.59 15.47
CA LEU A 457 -27.15 7.26 16.57
C LEU A 457 -26.92 5.74 16.61
N ASP A 458 -25.65 5.33 16.65
CA ASP A 458 -25.30 3.94 16.89
C ASP A 458 -25.41 3.61 18.38
N GLY A 459 -26.44 2.84 18.73
CA GLY A 459 -26.72 2.46 20.11
C GLY A 459 -25.70 1.48 20.69
N GLU A 460 -24.99 0.68 19.88
CA GLU A 460 -23.97 -0.25 20.37
C GLU A 460 -22.74 0.52 20.84
N LEU A 461 -22.25 1.46 20.01
CA LEU A 461 -21.06 2.26 20.31
C LEU A 461 -21.35 3.40 21.29
N GLN A 462 -22.50 4.07 21.15
CA GLN A 462 -22.88 5.23 21.96
C GLN A 462 -23.80 4.86 23.13
N LYS A 463 -23.51 3.74 23.81
CA LYS A 463 -24.36 3.20 24.90
C LYS A 463 -24.77 4.25 25.93
N LYS A 464 -23.83 5.08 26.39
CA LYS A 464 -24.08 6.07 27.46
C LYS A 464 -25.07 7.15 27.03
N ILE A 465 -24.89 7.74 25.85
CA ILE A 465 -25.77 8.81 25.37
C ILE A 465 -27.14 8.25 24.92
N CYS A 466 -27.14 7.06 24.34
CA CYS A 466 -28.35 6.36 23.93
C CYS A 466 -29.24 6.05 25.15
N ALA A 467 -28.64 5.51 26.23
CA ALA A 467 -29.34 5.26 27.48
C ALA A 467 -29.79 6.56 28.18
N PHE A 468 -29.03 7.65 28.06
CA PHE A 468 -29.40 8.95 28.62
C PHE A 468 -30.69 9.51 28.01
N TYR A 469 -30.85 9.45 26.68
CA TYR A 469 -32.06 9.95 26.02
C TYR A 469 -33.25 8.96 26.11
N LEU A 470 -33.01 7.66 26.05
CA LEU A 470 -34.06 6.62 26.09
C LEU A 470 -34.46 6.16 27.50
N ALA A 471 -33.73 6.56 28.54
CA ALA A 471 -34.00 6.31 29.96
C ALA A 471 -34.46 4.88 30.31
N THR A 472 -35.77 4.59 30.26
CA THR A 472 -36.39 3.29 30.65
C THR A 472 -36.51 2.29 29.51
N ASP A 473 -36.57 2.74 28.25
CA ASP A 473 -36.88 1.89 27.08
C ASP A 473 -35.65 1.65 26.19
N TYR A 474 -34.45 1.71 26.78
CA TYR A 474 -33.20 1.52 26.04
C TYR A 474 -32.94 0.05 25.66
N HIS A 475 -33.68 -0.90 26.25
CA HIS A 475 -33.58 -2.33 25.98
C HIS A 475 -33.93 -2.62 24.52
N GLY A 476 -33.00 -3.19 23.76
CA GLY A 476 -33.11 -3.44 22.31
C GLY A 476 -32.61 -2.31 21.39
N ALA A 477 -32.52 -1.06 21.87
CA ALA A 477 -32.01 0.08 21.09
C ALA A 477 -30.54 0.40 21.39
N CYS A 478 -30.11 0.24 22.66
CA CYS A 478 -28.80 0.64 23.14
C CYS A 478 -27.99 -0.54 23.69
N GLY A 479 -26.66 -0.43 23.64
CA GLY A 479 -25.72 -1.42 24.15
C GLY A 479 -25.50 -2.61 23.21
N PRO A 480 -24.48 -3.45 23.50
CA PRO A 480 -24.16 -4.62 22.69
C PRO A 480 -25.24 -5.70 22.78
N ARG A 481 -25.36 -6.52 21.74
CA ARG A 481 -26.24 -7.70 21.73
C ARG A 481 -25.87 -8.66 22.87
N GLY A 482 -26.80 -8.92 23.78
CA GLY A 482 -26.70 -9.97 24.78
C GLY A 482 -27.16 -11.32 24.21
N PHE A 483 -26.82 -12.42 24.88
CA PHE A 483 -27.23 -13.78 24.48
C PHE A 483 -28.77 -14.02 24.52
N GLU A 484 -29.56 -13.12 25.12
CA GLU A 484 -31.03 -13.21 25.27
C GLU A 484 -31.78 -12.06 24.57
N ASP A 485 -31.08 -11.20 23.82
CA ASP A 485 -31.55 -9.86 23.42
C ASP A 485 -31.71 -9.77 21.88
N ASP A 486 -32.53 -10.67 21.32
CA ASP A 486 -32.67 -10.90 19.87
C ASP A 486 -33.53 -9.86 19.12
N ASN A 487 -34.26 -8.99 19.83
CA ASN A 487 -35.15 -8.01 19.19
C ASN A 487 -34.52 -6.61 19.18
N ASP A 488 -33.79 -6.31 18.10
CA ASP A 488 -33.31 -4.95 17.80
C ASP A 488 -34.52 -4.02 17.58
N LYS A 489 -34.78 -3.10 18.53
CA LYS A 489 -35.91 -2.15 18.48
C LYS A 489 -35.39 -0.71 18.38
N PRO A 490 -35.19 -0.18 17.16
CA PRO A 490 -34.75 1.20 16.99
C PRO A 490 -35.86 2.21 17.34
N GLU A 491 -35.48 3.29 18.01
CA GLU A 491 -36.38 4.33 18.52
C GLU A 491 -36.07 5.68 17.85
N VAL A 492 -37.11 6.51 17.67
CA VAL A 492 -36.99 7.87 17.11
C VAL A 492 -37.39 8.88 18.17
N PHE A 493 -36.58 9.91 18.36
CA PHE A 493 -36.87 11.00 19.29
C PHE A 493 -36.34 12.32 18.76
N ILE A 494 -36.87 13.42 19.30
CA ILE A 494 -36.44 14.78 18.98
C ILE A 494 -35.90 15.43 20.24
N VAL A 495 -34.75 16.08 20.10
CA VAL A 495 -34.10 16.86 21.16
C VAL A 495 -34.24 18.34 20.79
N ARG A 496 -34.91 19.10 21.66
CA ARG A 496 -34.94 20.56 21.60
C ARG A 496 -33.81 21.10 22.46
N PHE A 497 -33.00 21.95 21.87
CA PHE A 497 -31.96 22.70 22.55
C PHE A 497 -32.41 24.15 22.73
N GLN A 498 -32.14 24.71 23.91
CA GLN A 498 -32.36 26.13 24.17
C GLN A 498 -31.18 26.72 24.93
N ARG A 499 -30.71 27.89 24.49
CA ARG A 499 -29.69 28.68 25.20
C ARG A 499 -30.33 29.78 26.03
N ASN A 500 -29.66 30.13 27.12
CA ASN A 500 -30.13 31.16 28.04
C ASN A 500 -29.68 32.55 27.55
N ALA A 501 -30.63 33.37 27.10
CA ALA A 501 -30.37 34.73 26.62
C ALA A 501 -29.77 35.65 27.67
N THR A 502 -30.13 35.49 28.95
CA THR A 502 -29.62 36.31 30.04
C THR A 502 -28.16 35.97 30.36
N TYR A 503 -27.79 34.69 30.29
CA TYR A 503 -26.41 34.25 30.49
C TYR A 503 -25.49 34.68 29.33
N GLU A 504 -25.97 34.58 28.08
CA GLU A 504 -25.19 35.01 26.93
C GLU A 504 -24.95 36.54 26.91
N ALA A 505 -25.94 37.33 27.30
CA ALA A 505 -25.79 38.78 27.47
C ALA A 505 -24.76 39.13 28.56
N LEU A 506 -24.81 38.45 29.73
CA LEU A 506 -23.83 38.62 30.81
C LEU A 506 -22.40 38.22 30.40
N LYS A 507 -22.25 37.27 29.46
CA LYS A 507 -20.95 36.84 28.91
C LYS A 507 -20.40 37.81 27.86
N ALA A 508 -21.27 38.41 27.04
CA ALA A 508 -20.87 39.46 26.10
C ALA A 508 -20.28 40.67 26.84
N ASP A 509 -20.84 41.01 28.01
CA ASP A 509 -20.31 42.08 28.88
C ASP A 509 -18.98 41.70 29.59
N LYS A 510 -18.75 40.41 29.88
CA LYS A 510 -17.53 39.92 30.56
C LYS A 510 -16.33 39.65 29.64
N LYS A 511 -16.51 39.68 28.32
CA LYS A 511 -15.46 39.39 27.32
C LYS A 511 -14.27 40.37 27.31
N ASN A 512 -14.28 41.41 28.16
CA ASN A 512 -13.19 42.37 28.33
C ASN A 512 -12.04 41.89 29.23
N ASN A 513 -12.16 40.73 29.90
CA ASN A 513 -11.13 40.22 30.79
C ASN A 513 -10.30 39.10 30.15
N LEU A 514 -9.06 39.45 29.77
CA LEU A 514 -8.06 38.61 29.09
C LEU A 514 -7.65 37.33 29.86
N ILE A 515 -8.02 37.24 31.14
CA ILE A 515 -7.65 36.14 32.05
C ILE A 515 -8.64 34.97 31.98
N GLU A 516 -9.93 35.22 31.66
CA GLU A 516 -10.94 34.16 31.48
C GLU A 516 -10.76 33.38 30.17
N THR A 517 -10.01 33.91 29.20
CA THR A 517 -9.75 33.22 27.93
C THR A 517 -8.66 32.14 28.06
N LEU A 518 -7.83 32.21 29.11
CA LEU A 518 -6.73 31.26 29.37
C LEU A 518 -7.16 30.09 30.27
N GLN A 519 -8.23 30.25 31.04
CA GLN A 519 -8.86 29.19 31.83
C GLN A 519 -10.09 28.74 31.05
N GLY A 520 -9.99 27.64 30.29
CA GLY A 520 -11.13 27.08 29.55
C GLY A 520 -12.27 26.64 30.47
N GLN A 521 -13.05 27.59 30.97
CA GLN A 521 -14.30 27.32 31.68
C GLN A 521 -15.34 26.85 30.66
N ASP A 522 -15.82 25.62 30.89
CA ASP A 522 -16.87 24.96 30.13
C ASP A 522 -18.00 25.95 29.80
N THR A 523 -18.30 26.12 28.50
CA THR A 523 -19.55 26.76 28.08
C THR A 523 -20.71 26.02 28.72
N PRO A 524 -21.65 26.68 29.41
CA PRO A 524 -22.76 25.97 30.00
C PRO A 524 -23.57 25.29 28.90
N ASP A 525 -23.88 24.02 29.12
CA ASP A 525 -24.68 23.21 28.22
C ASP A 525 -26.04 23.87 27.94
N ALA A 526 -26.49 23.82 26.69
CA ALA A 526 -27.85 24.21 26.33
C ALA A 526 -28.86 23.31 27.07
N SER A 527 -29.98 23.90 27.48
CA SER A 527 -31.06 23.12 28.07
C SER A 527 -31.64 22.18 27.03
N GLN A 528 -31.91 20.95 27.44
CA GLN A 528 -32.37 19.89 26.54
C GLN A 528 -33.72 19.36 26.97
N LEU A 529 -34.59 19.16 25.99
CA LEU A 529 -35.87 18.49 26.15
C LEU A 529 -36.03 17.42 25.08
N VAL A 530 -36.37 16.22 25.52
CA VAL A 530 -36.49 15.05 24.66
C VAL A 530 -37.96 14.67 24.55
N ALA A 531 -38.45 14.54 23.32
CA ALA A 531 -39.76 13.96 23.04
C ALA A 531 -39.59 12.70 22.19
N ARG A 532 -40.24 11.60 22.58
CA ARG A 532 -40.15 10.31 21.89
C ARG A 532 -41.32 10.10 20.94
N TYR A 533 -41.08 9.35 19.87
CA TYR A 533 -42.10 8.98 18.90
C TYR A 533 -42.56 7.53 19.14
N ASN A 534 -43.81 7.38 19.59
CA ASN A 534 -44.45 6.07 19.81
C ASN A 534 -45.50 5.73 18.73
N GLY A 535 -45.55 6.53 17.65
CA GLY A 535 -46.53 6.36 16.57
C GLY A 535 -46.14 5.31 15.54
N PRO A 536 -47.00 5.08 14.53
CA PRO A 536 -46.69 4.17 13.44
C PRO A 536 -45.55 4.71 12.56
N ASP A 537 -44.91 3.83 11.79
CA ASP A 537 -43.78 4.18 10.92
C ASP A 537 -44.17 4.92 9.63
N GLY A 538 -45.28 5.66 9.67
CA GLY A 538 -45.75 6.50 8.58
C GLY A 538 -44.90 7.77 8.44
N ILE A 539 -44.37 8.02 7.24
CA ILE A 539 -43.55 9.21 6.93
C ILE A 539 -44.33 10.51 7.25
N LEU A 540 -45.60 10.57 6.86
CA LEU A 540 -46.47 11.72 7.14
C LEU A 540 -46.74 11.91 8.63
N GLU A 541 -46.89 10.83 9.39
CA GLU A 541 -47.17 10.90 10.83
C GLU A 541 -45.96 11.41 11.60
N ILE A 542 -44.76 10.95 11.23
CA ILE A 542 -43.49 11.48 11.77
C ILE A 542 -43.37 12.97 11.45
N ASN A 543 -43.63 13.39 10.21
CA ASN A 543 -43.55 14.80 9.82
C ASN A 543 -44.57 15.68 10.57
N LYS A 544 -45.81 15.21 10.75
CA LYS A 544 -46.83 15.89 11.55
C LYS A 544 -46.41 15.99 13.02
N TRP A 545 -45.89 14.90 13.59
CA TRP A 545 -45.38 14.88 14.96
C TRP A 545 -44.21 15.86 15.15
N VAL A 546 -43.20 15.83 14.28
CA VAL A 546 -42.06 16.77 14.35
C VAL A 546 -42.54 18.21 14.26
N SER A 547 -43.45 18.51 13.32
CA SER A 547 -44.01 19.85 13.14
C SER A 547 -44.79 20.32 14.38
N GLN A 548 -45.58 19.45 14.99
CA GLN A 548 -46.32 19.75 16.22
C GLN A 548 -45.37 20.01 17.39
N ILE A 549 -44.31 19.20 17.56
CA ILE A 549 -43.31 19.41 18.64
C ILE A 549 -42.59 20.74 18.46
N ILE A 550 -42.22 21.11 17.23
CA ILE A 550 -41.58 22.40 16.95
C ILE A 550 -42.53 23.56 17.22
N LYS A 551 -43.80 23.45 16.79
CA LYS A 551 -44.82 24.46 17.04
C LYS A 551 -45.06 24.67 18.54
N ASP A 552 -45.18 23.58 19.30
CA ASP A 552 -45.33 23.66 20.76
C ASP A 552 -44.06 24.19 21.44
N GLY A 553 -42.88 23.80 20.96
CA GLY A 553 -41.59 24.21 21.51
C GLY A 553 -41.18 25.66 21.22
N ASP A 554 -41.69 26.25 20.14
CA ASP A 554 -41.49 27.66 19.77
C ASP A 554 -42.56 28.58 20.40
N THR A 555 -43.73 28.06 20.77
CA THR A 555 -44.83 28.88 21.33
C THR A 555 -44.92 28.85 22.85
N ARG A 556 -44.52 27.75 23.51
CA ARG A 556 -44.62 27.62 24.97
C ARG A 556 -43.32 28.03 25.66
N GLU A 557 -43.44 28.74 26.78
CA GLU A 557 -42.32 28.94 27.69
C GLU A 557 -42.08 27.66 28.50
N ILE A 558 -41.01 26.95 28.17
CA ILE A 558 -40.64 25.69 28.83
C ILE A 558 -39.52 25.96 29.85
N PRO A 559 -39.59 25.42 31.07
CA PRO A 559 -38.55 25.61 32.08
C PRO A 559 -37.17 25.14 31.59
N TYR A 560 -36.15 25.92 31.95
CA TYR A 560 -34.77 25.70 31.56
C TYR A 560 -34.13 24.63 32.44
N PHE A 561 -33.91 23.43 31.89
CA PHE A 561 -33.26 22.32 32.57
C PHE A 561 -31.89 22.02 31.97
N THR A 562 -30.84 22.09 32.78
CA THR A 562 -29.49 21.66 32.41
C THR A 562 -29.16 20.36 33.10
N SER A 563 -28.80 19.34 32.32
CA SER A 563 -28.23 18.10 32.84
C SER A 563 -26.93 17.83 32.09
N LYS A 564 -25.92 17.31 32.79
CA LYS A 564 -24.63 17.02 32.20
C LYS A 564 -24.77 15.84 31.25
N VAL A 565 -24.62 16.09 29.95
CA VAL A 565 -24.75 15.08 28.90
C VAL A 565 -23.49 14.20 28.87
N PRO A 566 -23.62 12.87 28.74
CA PRO A 566 -22.46 12.01 28.50
C PRO A 566 -21.74 12.35 27.19
N ASP A 567 -20.41 12.23 27.18
CA ASP A 567 -19.62 12.43 25.97
C ASP A 567 -19.89 11.37 24.90
N LEU A 568 -19.95 11.82 23.65
CA LEU A 568 -19.94 10.95 22.46
C LEU A 568 -18.56 10.31 22.30
N VAL A 569 -18.55 9.04 21.91
CA VAL A 569 -17.32 8.27 21.67
C VAL A 569 -16.90 8.41 20.20
N PRO A 570 -15.62 8.62 19.88
CA PRO A 570 -15.14 8.53 18.49
C PRO A 570 -15.12 7.06 18.03
N GLU A 571 -15.69 6.76 16.87
CA GLU A 571 -15.68 5.37 16.35
C GLU A 571 -14.31 4.93 15.82
N GLU A 572 -13.46 5.87 15.40
CA GLU A 572 -12.17 5.58 14.78
C GLU A 572 -11.01 5.70 15.78
N THR A 573 -10.90 4.75 16.72
CA THR A 573 -9.64 4.56 17.46
C THR A 573 -8.59 3.84 16.63
N ASN A 574 -8.97 3.15 15.55
CA ASN A 574 -8.05 2.39 14.71
C ASN A 574 -7.49 3.23 13.56
N LYS A 575 -6.67 4.23 13.92
CA LYS A 575 -5.58 4.71 13.06
C LYS A 575 -4.46 3.66 12.95
N GLU A 576 -4.80 2.36 12.92
CA GLU A 576 -3.83 1.27 12.80
C GLU A 576 -3.05 1.34 11.48
N TRP A 577 -3.64 1.94 10.43
CA TRP A 577 -2.93 2.25 9.19
C TRP A 577 -1.76 3.21 9.35
N LEU A 578 -1.80 4.12 10.34
CA LEU A 578 -0.67 5.02 10.59
C LEU A 578 0.47 4.31 11.35
N SER A 579 0.19 3.20 12.03
CA SER A 579 1.20 2.48 12.83
C SER A 579 2.02 1.47 12.00
N GLY A 580 1.46 0.93 10.92
CA GLY A 580 2.12 -0.08 10.10
C GLY A 580 3.23 0.45 9.18
N THR A 581 3.19 1.73 8.80
CA THR A 581 4.10 2.32 7.80
C THR A 581 4.91 3.51 8.29
N LYS A 582 4.52 4.19 9.38
CA LYS A 582 5.38 5.22 10.02
C LYS A 582 6.55 4.62 10.82
N GLY A 583 6.57 3.30 10.96
CA GLY A 583 7.65 2.54 11.59
C GLY A 583 8.69 2.01 10.60
N ILE A 584 9.01 2.68 9.50
CA ILE A 584 10.28 2.39 8.79
C ILE A 584 11.40 2.98 9.64
N ARG A 585 11.74 2.25 10.71
CA ARG A 585 12.93 2.52 11.53
C ARG A 585 14.13 2.58 10.59
N SER A 586 14.81 3.72 10.59
CA SER A 586 16.18 3.82 10.12
C SER A 586 17.00 2.68 10.72
N ALA A 587 17.49 1.78 9.88
CA ALA A 587 18.59 0.84 10.15
C ALA A 587 18.68 0.31 11.61
N GLY A 588 17.59 -0.26 12.14
CA GLY A 588 17.54 -0.90 13.46
C GLY A 588 17.22 -2.39 13.32
N LYS A 589 18.21 -3.17 12.89
CA LYS A 589 18.23 -4.62 12.60
C LYS A 589 17.21 -5.48 13.37
N SER A 590 16.13 -5.90 12.69
CA SER A 590 15.42 -7.15 13.01
C SER A 590 16.17 -8.33 12.36
N LEU A 591 16.51 -9.35 13.14
CA LEU A 591 17.19 -10.57 12.68
C LEU A 591 16.41 -11.30 11.57
N LYS A 592 15.09 -11.12 11.49
CA LYS A 592 14.21 -11.79 10.52
C LYS A 592 14.21 -11.10 9.15
N GLU A 593 14.26 -9.77 9.12
CA GLU A 593 14.44 -8.99 7.87
C GLU A 593 15.87 -9.10 7.33
N ARG A 594 16.86 -9.35 8.20
CA ARG A 594 18.23 -9.66 7.82
C ARG A 594 18.44 -11.07 7.26
N VAL A 595 17.37 -11.83 7.00
CA VAL A 595 17.43 -13.10 6.27
C VAL A 595 16.62 -13.00 4.97
N GLN A 596 15.62 -12.11 4.92
CA GLN A 596 14.79 -11.89 3.71
C GLN A 596 15.27 -10.73 2.83
N ASN A 597 15.78 -9.62 3.39
CA ASN A 597 16.23 -8.43 2.65
C ASN A 597 17.75 -8.39 2.39
N SER A 598 18.55 -9.13 3.16
CA SER A 598 19.92 -9.44 2.73
C SER A 598 19.81 -10.57 1.73
N GLY A 599 19.63 -10.21 0.47
CA GLY A 599 19.64 -11.14 -0.67
C GLY A 599 20.99 -11.79 -0.87
N PHE A 600 21.54 -12.48 0.12
CA PHE A 600 22.56 -13.49 -0.10
C PHE A 600 21.83 -14.74 -0.59
N SER A 601 21.68 -14.82 -1.91
CA SER A 601 21.27 -16.08 -2.54
C SER A 601 22.36 -17.12 -2.26
N PHE A 602 21.99 -18.38 -2.10
CA PHE A 602 22.97 -19.48 -2.02
C PHE A 602 23.97 -19.43 -3.19
N ARG A 603 23.54 -18.92 -4.35
CA ARG A 603 24.39 -18.67 -5.53
C ARG A 603 25.53 -17.68 -5.29
N ASP A 604 25.35 -16.67 -4.44
CA ASP A 604 26.42 -15.69 -4.16
C ASP A 604 27.53 -16.33 -3.35
N TYR A 605 27.19 -17.21 -2.39
CA TYR A 605 28.17 -18.00 -1.67
C TYR A 605 28.97 -18.89 -2.63
N LEU A 606 28.38 -19.45 -3.68
CA LEU A 606 29.13 -20.24 -4.68
C LEU A 606 30.25 -19.45 -5.38
N THR A 607 30.15 -18.11 -5.40
CA THR A 607 31.16 -17.21 -5.99
C THR A 607 32.19 -16.69 -4.99
N ASP A 608 32.08 -17.00 -3.69
CA ASP A 608 33.05 -16.56 -2.69
C ASP A 608 34.28 -17.49 -2.67
N PRO A 609 35.47 -17.03 -3.08
CA PRO A 609 36.67 -17.84 -3.09
C PRO A 609 37.13 -18.26 -1.68
N ARG A 610 36.57 -17.67 -0.61
CA ARG A 610 36.96 -17.94 0.78
C ARG A 610 36.25 -19.14 1.39
N ILE A 611 35.13 -19.59 0.83
CA ILE A 611 34.32 -20.68 1.43
C ILE A 611 35.06 -22.01 1.41
N GLY A 612 35.64 -22.39 0.26
CA GLY A 612 36.44 -23.61 0.15
C GLY A 612 37.57 -23.65 1.19
N PRO A 613 38.43 -22.61 1.26
CA PRO A 613 39.49 -22.53 2.27
C PRO A 613 38.96 -22.55 3.70
N ALA A 614 37.83 -21.88 3.99
CA ALA A 614 37.22 -21.89 5.32
C ALA A 614 36.72 -23.29 5.72
N LEU A 615 36.11 -24.03 4.80
CA LEU A 615 35.67 -25.42 5.02
C LEU A 615 36.86 -26.35 5.29
N LEU A 616 37.96 -26.19 4.54
CA LEU A 616 39.20 -26.94 4.80
C LEU A 616 39.81 -26.59 6.17
N MET A 617 39.83 -25.31 6.55
CA MET A 617 40.30 -24.89 7.88
C MET A 617 39.45 -25.47 9.00
N LEU A 618 38.12 -25.48 8.84
CA LEU A 618 37.21 -26.12 9.81
C LEU A 618 37.42 -27.63 9.89
N ALA A 619 37.74 -28.29 8.78
CA ALA A 619 38.12 -29.71 8.77
C ALA A 619 39.41 -29.95 9.57
N CYS A 620 40.44 -29.11 9.38
CA CYS A 620 41.70 -29.18 10.13
C CYS A 620 41.50 -28.95 11.64
N ILE A 621 40.69 -27.96 12.03
CA ILE A 621 40.38 -27.69 13.44
C ILE A 621 39.62 -28.88 14.04
N SER A 622 38.65 -29.43 13.31
CA SER A 622 37.88 -30.60 13.75
C SER A 622 38.80 -31.83 13.96
N TRP A 623 39.70 -32.13 13.01
CA TRP A 623 40.73 -33.15 13.19
C TRP A 623 41.63 -32.88 14.39
N GLY A 624 42.08 -31.64 14.58
CA GLY A 624 42.90 -31.24 15.72
C GLY A 624 42.20 -31.44 17.07
N THR A 625 40.90 -31.15 17.16
CA THR A 625 40.12 -31.36 18.38
C THR A 625 39.89 -32.84 18.71
N ILE A 626 39.71 -33.69 17.69
CA ILE A 626 39.60 -35.14 17.87
C ILE A 626 40.94 -35.71 18.35
N TRP A 627 42.04 -35.28 17.72
CA TRP A 627 43.39 -35.66 18.11
C TRP A 627 43.72 -35.24 19.56
N PHE A 628 43.39 -33.99 19.93
CA PHE A 628 43.60 -33.47 21.28
C PHE A 628 42.76 -34.23 22.33
N LYS A 629 41.50 -34.54 22.03
CA LYS A 629 40.65 -35.38 22.90
C LYS A 629 41.20 -36.80 23.05
N ASN A 630 41.78 -37.36 22.00
CA ASN A 630 42.40 -38.70 22.05
C ASN A 630 43.64 -38.72 22.94
N ILE A 631 44.46 -37.66 22.92
CA ILE A 631 45.62 -37.52 23.82
C ILE A 631 45.17 -37.37 25.27
N GLN A 632 44.15 -36.56 25.54
CA GLN A 632 43.59 -36.41 26.88
C GLN A 632 42.98 -37.72 27.41
N SER A 633 42.36 -38.55 26.56
CA SER A 633 41.89 -39.87 26.97
C SER A 633 43.04 -40.87 27.20
N ALA A 634 44.14 -40.77 26.45
CA ALA A 634 45.31 -41.64 26.60
C ALA A 634 46.12 -41.34 27.87
N GLN A 635 46.06 -40.10 28.40
CA GLN A 635 46.69 -39.72 29.66
C GLN A 635 45.90 -40.11 30.93
N LYS A 636 44.63 -40.56 30.81
CA LYS A 636 43.76 -40.89 31.95
C LYS A 636 43.78 -42.37 32.39
N THR A 637 44.65 -43.21 31.84
CA THR A 637 44.81 -44.61 32.26
C THR A 637 46.05 -44.78 33.18
N PRO A 638 45.90 -44.90 34.52
CA PRO A 638 46.98 -45.38 35.37
C PRO A 638 47.09 -46.90 35.27
N LYS A 639 48.31 -47.43 35.10
CA LYS A 639 48.61 -48.86 35.26
C LYS A 639 48.39 -49.25 36.72
N VAL A 640 47.43 -50.13 37.00
CA VAL A 640 47.30 -50.81 38.29
C VAL A 640 47.83 -52.24 38.12
N SER A 641 48.97 -52.50 38.77
CA SER A 641 49.51 -53.83 39.02
C SER A 641 48.70 -54.49 40.14
N THR A 642 48.28 -55.75 39.93
CA THR A 642 47.75 -56.56 41.03
C THR A 642 48.38 -57.95 41.02
N CYS A 643 49.21 -58.17 42.02
CA CYS A 643 49.76 -59.44 42.50
C CYS A 643 48.70 -60.14 43.37
N LEU A 644 48.61 -61.48 43.34
CA LEU A 644 48.06 -62.39 44.37
C LEU A 644 48.08 -63.82 43.78
N ILE A 645 49.12 -64.64 44.01
CA ILE A 645 49.36 -65.56 45.15
C ILE A 645 48.26 -66.64 45.34
N TYR A 646 48.76 -67.88 45.24
CA TYR A 646 48.19 -69.22 45.45
C TYR A 646 47.39 -69.45 46.75
N GLN A 647 46.38 -70.35 46.71
CA GLN A 647 46.50 -71.73 47.24
C GLN A 647 45.21 -72.60 47.13
N VAL A 648 45.45 -73.86 46.72
CA VAL A 648 44.90 -75.15 47.20
C VAL A 648 43.42 -75.50 46.98
N LYS A 649 43.18 -76.44 46.05
CA LYS A 649 42.79 -77.82 46.41
C LYS A 649 43.36 -78.82 45.43
#